data_AF-A0A812Y7R0-F1
#
_entry.id   AF-A0A812Y7R0-F1
#
_cell.length_a   1.000
_cell.length_b   1.000
_cell.length_c   1.000
_cell.angle_alpha   90.00
_cell.angle_beta   90.00
_cell.angle_gamma   90.00
#
_symmetry.space_group_name_H-M   'P 1'
#
loop_
_entity.id
_entity.type
_entity.pdbx_description
1 polymer ?
#
loop_
_entity_poly.entity_id
_entity_poly.type
_entity_poly.pdbx_seq_one_letter_code
_entity_poly.pdbx_strand_id
1 'polypeptide(L)'
;MQTIHDARAQGSDVVVVPLSIRVLADQLTPVLAYRRLVSADERTAPSFLLESVEGGTHQGRHSILGSSPIIELVAKDNEVMIHDHRVNQSASESCDDPLAKVRQITQSWDLAIPHAARDRNLIPDCVLGGWFGYAGYDSVRYAEPTKLSTAHAPEDDRNLPDVSFGFYDTLVVFDHVEKLVHLVRLAIINPDSDIESVYKQSIDDLNALAEKIQNHTKPLVLGRVSRDPSTKNAPMPANISTDDHASMIETAREYIKAGDIFQVVLGHRFERRTNADPFDVYRALRAVNPSPYMVYLQTQGCILVASSPEILCRVRRDDQDRLVVTNRPLAGTRRRGRTNEEDLALERELLADPKERSEHSMLVDLGRNDVGRVAEPGSIKIEALMEIERYSHVMHISSTVTGLIREGLDCWDALRAALPVGTISGAPKVRAMQIIDELEQVRRGPYGGGLGWVGLNSEMDIALALRTIVVPIDRIDESNPDGHWEYHIQAAGGIVADSVPELEFKETVNKAAALGRAIDLAEDARSGQAPRSDHVKLMERSDHSSVLHAVGVQCFLELLRWLERASGRFRDLDWLLDRDFLFFLESLRDRCDDGFNGASCISLAGLELGSDRVDEALVVRTYTKVDQQLLDRAPNLKVVARAGVGLDNIDLDACKSRGIRVVHTPHANAMSVVEYTISMMMRALRPIHSITQSLDVSSWHQAREDAITEGSVVGTTLGVIGLGYIGSRVALAASGLGMRVVHNDLRQIEAPSQACSFDDLLKEARVVCLHVDGRASNKHLISSEQFTMMRPDVVLINASRGFVIDPVAAERFAAQNPDTRLIFDVHDPEPIDPNSGLLGLPNVILTPHIAAATRQAKTAMSWVVRDVHAVLEGHEPIHPAC
;
A
#
# COMPACT_ATOMS: atom_id res chain seq x y z
N MET A 1 36.50 21.79 -0.46
CA MET A 1 37.58 22.65 0.07
C MET A 1 37.09 23.58 1.17
N GLN A 2 36.26 24.60 0.90
CA GLN A 2 35.80 25.55 1.94
C GLN A 2 35.19 24.85 3.17
N THR A 3 34.22 23.97 2.98
CA THR A 3 33.59 23.17 4.06
C THR A 3 34.58 22.39 4.92
N ILE A 4 35.68 21.90 4.32
CA ILE A 4 36.71 21.14 5.03
C ILE A 4 37.58 22.08 5.88
N HIS A 5 37.92 23.25 5.34
CA HIS A 5 38.65 24.28 6.08
C HIS A 5 37.83 24.79 7.27
N ASP A 6 36.53 25.01 7.08
CA ASP A 6 35.62 25.45 8.14
C ASP A 6 35.51 24.39 9.25
N ALA A 7 35.35 23.11 8.90
CA ALA A 7 35.32 22.01 9.86
C ALA A 7 36.64 21.86 10.63
N ARG A 8 37.79 21.93 9.94
CA ARG A 8 39.11 21.90 10.61
C ARG A 8 39.33 23.09 11.53
N ALA A 9 38.84 24.28 11.17
CA ALA A 9 38.91 25.47 12.01
C ALA A 9 38.05 25.34 13.29
N GLN A 10 37.03 24.47 13.27
CA GLN A 10 36.19 24.12 14.42
C GLN A 10 36.80 23.00 15.29
N GLY A 11 37.98 22.49 14.92
CA GLY A 11 38.72 21.50 15.70
C GLY A 11 38.50 20.04 15.29
N SER A 12 37.86 19.79 14.14
CA SER A 12 37.63 18.43 13.64
C SER A 12 38.90 17.81 13.06
N ASP A 13 39.39 16.73 13.68
CA ASP A 13 40.59 16.00 13.22
C ASP A 13 40.32 15.22 11.93
N VAL A 14 39.24 14.45 11.90
CA VAL A 14 38.80 13.70 10.71
C VAL A 14 37.53 14.33 10.18
N VAL A 15 37.59 14.87 8.97
CA VAL A 15 36.44 15.50 8.30
C VAL A 15 35.88 14.53 7.27
N VAL A 16 34.58 14.29 7.30
CA VAL A 16 33.87 13.40 6.38
C VAL A 16 32.93 14.22 5.53
N VAL A 17 33.10 14.16 4.20
CA VAL A 17 32.27 14.91 3.26
C VAL A 17 31.49 13.96 2.36
N PRO A 18 30.14 14.03 2.31
CA PRO A 18 29.36 13.20 1.40
C PRO A 18 29.49 13.73 -0.04
N LEU A 19 29.85 12.83 -0.95
CA LEU A 19 29.80 13.03 -2.39
C LEU A 19 28.71 12.16 -2.97
N SER A 20 27.97 12.66 -3.96
CA SER A 20 26.93 11.88 -4.62
C SER A 20 26.84 12.14 -6.11
N ILE A 21 26.56 11.07 -6.85
CA ILE A 21 26.08 11.14 -8.23
C ILE A 21 24.67 10.56 -8.31
N ARG A 22 23.88 11.05 -9.27
CA ARG A 22 22.47 10.67 -9.45
C ARG A 22 22.30 9.97 -10.80
N VAL A 23 21.59 8.85 -10.79
CA VAL A 23 21.19 8.12 -11.99
C VAL A 23 19.67 7.91 -12.00
N LEU A 24 19.08 7.68 -13.17
CA LEU A 24 17.64 7.40 -13.29
C LEU A 24 17.32 6.00 -12.74
N ALA A 25 16.19 5.86 -12.05
CA ALA A 25 15.71 4.60 -11.50
C ALA A 25 14.78 3.82 -12.45
N ASP A 26 14.65 4.22 -13.72
CA ASP A 26 13.67 3.68 -14.67
C ASP A 26 13.90 2.20 -15.05
N GLN A 27 15.14 1.73 -15.03
CA GLN A 27 15.52 0.34 -15.31
C GLN A 27 16.03 -0.43 -14.08
N LEU A 28 16.07 0.21 -12.91
CA LEU A 28 16.61 -0.35 -11.69
C LEU A 28 15.52 -0.48 -10.62
N THR A 29 15.47 -1.64 -9.99
CA THR A 29 14.73 -1.83 -8.73
C THR A 29 15.73 -2.05 -7.60
N PRO A 30 15.40 -1.77 -6.33
CA PRO A 30 16.29 -2.05 -5.20
C PRO A 30 16.76 -3.51 -5.17
N VAL A 31 15.88 -4.45 -5.50
CA VAL A 31 16.19 -5.90 -5.60
C VAL A 31 17.23 -6.17 -6.69
N LEU A 32 17.08 -5.58 -7.87
CA LEU A 32 18.00 -5.78 -8.98
C LEU A 32 19.36 -5.12 -8.70
N ALA A 33 19.35 -3.89 -8.17
CA ALA A 33 20.57 -3.18 -7.81
C ALA A 33 21.34 -3.91 -6.70
N TYR A 34 20.66 -4.43 -5.68
CA TYR A 34 21.30 -5.26 -4.65
C TYR A 34 22.02 -6.47 -5.25
N ARG A 35 21.39 -7.18 -6.20
CA ARG A 35 21.98 -8.38 -6.83
C ARG A 35 23.08 -8.08 -7.84
N ARG A 36 23.20 -6.83 -8.27
CA ARG A 36 24.34 -6.34 -9.05
C ARG A 36 25.47 -5.85 -8.14
N LEU A 37 25.11 -5.31 -6.97
CA LEU A 37 26.05 -4.87 -5.96
C LEU A 37 26.74 -6.05 -5.25
N VAL A 38 25.96 -7.08 -4.89
CA VAL A 38 26.42 -8.31 -4.24
C VAL A 38 26.12 -9.47 -5.17
N SER A 39 27.18 -10.12 -5.67
CA SER A 39 27.01 -11.21 -6.62
C SER A 39 26.39 -12.45 -5.95
N ALA A 40 25.79 -13.33 -6.75
CA ALA A 40 25.20 -14.58 -6.23
C ALA A 40 26.23 -15.56 -5.64
N ASP A 41 27.52 -15.30 -5.86
CA ASP A 41 28.63 -16.09 -5.32
C ASP A 41 29.17 -15.48 -4.00
N GLU A 42 28.77 -14.25 -3.66
CA GLU A 42 29.13 -13.53 -2.42
C GLU A 42 28.00 -13.61 -1.36
N ARG A 43 27.42 -14.79 -1.20
CA ARG A 43 26.19 -15.01 -0.39
C ARG A 43 26.35 -14.76 1.10
N THR A 44 27.57 -14.61 1.59
CA THR A 44 27.92 -14.38 2.99
C THR A 44 28.66 -13.06 3.19
N ALA A 45 28.93 -12.31 2.11
CA ALA A 45 29.64 -11.04 2.20
C ALA A 45 28.79 -9.99 2.94
N PRO A 46 29.37 -9.25 3.90
CA PRO A 46 28.64 -8.25 4.67
C PRO A 46 27.98 -7.19 3.79
N SER A 47 26.67 -7.09 3.88
CA SER A 47 25.85 -6.28 2.99
C SER A 47 24.42 -6.16 3.49
N PHE A 48 23.68 -5.17 2.98
CA PHE A 48 22.29 -4.99 3.38
C PHE A 48 21.42 -4.36 2.30
N LEU A 49 20.11 -4.58 2.43
CA LEU A 49 19.04 -3.90 1.74
C LEU A 49 17.94 -3.57 2.76
N LEU A 50 17.68 -2.27 2.92
CA LEU A 50 16.62 -1.72 3.76
C LEU A 50 15.55 -1.12 2.86
N GLU A 51 14.31 -1.58 3.01
CA GLU A 51 13.13 -1.02 2.34
C GLU A 51 12.06 -0.72 3.38
N SER A 52 11.12 0.17 3.03
CA SER A 52 10.01 0.55 3.89
C SER A 52 8.69 0.57 3.13
N VAL A 53 7.60 0.27 3.83
CA VAL A 53 6.23 0.37 3.33
C VAL A 53 5.41 1.16 4.34
N GLU A 54 4.87 2.29 3.90
CA GLU A 54 4.04 3.21 4.67
C GLU A 54 2.55 2.85 4.51
N GLY A 55 1.83 2.77 5.63
CA GLY A 55 0.39 2.43 5.66
C GLY A 55 0.05 1.06 5.04
N GLY A 56 1.04 0.20 4.81
CA GLY A 56 0.89 -1.09 4.12
C GLY A 56 0.48 -1.01 2.64
N THR A 57 0.33 0.17 2.07
CA THR A 57 -0.11 0.33 0.67
C THR A 57 0.83 1.19 -0.17
N HIS A 58 1.70 1.98 0.47
CA HIS A 58 2.63 2.86 -0.21
C HIS A 58 4.06 2.42 0.07
N GLN A 59 4.89 2.34 -0.97
CA GLN A 59 6.32 2.19 -0.77
C GLN A 59 6.84 3.46 -0.11
N GLY A 60 7.61 3.34 0.98
CA GLY A 60 8.25 4.49 1.61
C GLY A 60 9.22 5.17 0.66
N ARG A 61 9.57 6.43 0.92
CA ARG A 61 10.34 7.26 -0.03
C ARG A 61 11.68 6.64 -0.42
N HIS A 62 12.39 6.03 0.55
CA HIS A 62 13.75 5.55 0.33
C HIS A 62 13.89 4.02 0.45
N SER A 63 14.72 3.45 -0.43
CA SER A 63 15.35 2.14 -0.22
C SER A 63 16.86 2.30 -0.22
N ILE A 64 17.55 1.69 0.75
CA ILE A 64 18.97 1.93 1.01
C ILE A 64 19.69 0.59 0.95
N LEU A 65 20.77 0.53 0.18
CA LEU A 65 21.58 -0.67 0.06
C LEU A 65 23.08 -0.36 0.12
N GLY A 66 23.82 -1.31 0.69
CA GLY A 66 25.25 -1.20 0.93
C GLY A 66 25.91 -2.56 0.93
N SER A 67 27.19 -2.60 0.57
CA SER A 67 28.02 -3.79 0.57
C SER A 67 29.45 -3.41 0.92
N SER A 68 30.24 -4.37 1.42
CA SER A 68 31.67 -4.17 1.67
C SER A 68 31.93 -3.02 2.65
N PRO A 69 31.58 -3.20 3.94
CA PRO A 69 31.89 -2.20 4.97
C PRO A 69 33.41 -1.97 5.03
N ILE A 70 33.83 -0.76 5.38
CA ILE A 70 35.26 -0.47 5.60
C ILE A 70 35.76 -0.93 6.97
N ILE A 71 34.84 -1.03 7.94
CA ILE A 71 35.12 -1.50 9.30
C ILE A 71 33.97 -2.40 9.72
N GLU A 72 34.26 -3.54 10.33
CA GLU A 72 33.27 -4.38 11.02
C GLU A 72 33.60 -4.43 12.50
N LEU A 73 32.58 -4.36 13.35
CA LEU A 73 32.65 -4.62 14.78
C LEU A 73 31.66 -5.73 15.11
N VAL A 74 32.19 -6.80 15.67
CA VAL A 74 31.44 -8.00 16.06
C VAL A 74 31.75 -8.32 17.51
N ALA A 75 30.73 -8.44 18.34
CA ALA A 75 30.87 -8.73 19.75
C ALA A 75 30.15 -10.01 20.13
N LYS A 76 30.81 -10.84 20.94
CA LYS A 76 30.24 -12.03 21.55
C LYS A 76 30.71 -12.14 22.98
N ASP A 77 29.77 -12.17 23.93
CA ASP A 77 30.07 -11.98 25.34
C ASP A 77 31.06 -10.81 25.50
N ASN A 78 32.10 -10.91 26.33
CA ASN A 78 33.02 -9.79 26.54
C ASN A 78 34.16 -9.71 25.51
N GLU A 79 34.08 -10.40 24.37
CA GLU A 79 35.06 -10.31 23.29
C GLU A 79 34.52 -9.49 22.13
N VAL A 80 35.24 -8.43 21.77
CA VAL A 80 34.95 -7.57 20.62
C VAL A 80 36.04 -7.74 19.60
N MET A 81 35.65 -8.11 18.38
CA MET A 81 36.52 -8.17 17.21
C MET A 81 36.20 -6.99 16.31
N ILE A 82 37.25 -6.24 15.94
CA ILE A 82 37.20 -5.14 14.99
C ILE A 82 38.04 -5.54 13.79
N HIS A 83 37.45 -5.50 12.60
CA HIS A 83 38.14 -5.74 11.34
C HIS A 83 38.10 -4.49 10.47
N ASP A 84 39.27 -3.96 10.11
CA ASP A 84 39.42 -2.84 9.17
C ASP A 84 39.80 -3.37 7.80
N HIS A 85 38.84 -3.37 6.87
CA HIS A 85 38.99 -3.87 5.50
C HIS A 85 39.94 -3.03 4.66
N ARG A 86 40.18 -1.76 5.03
CA ARG A 86 41.06 -0.86 4.26
C ARG A 86 42.52 -1.28 4.35
N VAL A 87 42.90 -1.82 5.50
CA VAL A 87 44.25 -2.35 5.77
C VAL A 87 44.28 -3.86 5.90
N ASN A 88 43.11 -4.51 5.81
CA ASN A 88 42.91 -5.94 6.02
C ASN A 88 43.50 -6.44 7.36
N GLN A 89 43.16 -5.75 8.46
CA GLN A 89 43.64 -6.08 9.81
C GLN A 89 42.47 -6.34 10.75
N SER A 90 42.60 -7.38 11.58
CA SER A 90 41.68 -7.65 12.69
C SER A 90 42.37 -7.47 14.03
N ALA A 91 41.65 -6.94 15.00
CA ALA A 91 42.04 -6.92 16.40
C ALA A 91 40.87 -7.45 17.24
N SER A 92 41.18 -8.32 18.21
CA SER A 92 40.25 -8.71 19.26
C SER A 92 40.68 -8.10 20.58
N GLU A 93 39.74 -7.58 21.34
CA GLU A 93 39.96 -7.09 22.69
C GLU A 93 38.78 -7.46 23.60
N SER A 94 39.04 -7.53 24.90
CA SER A 94 37.96 -7.67 25.85
C SER A 94 37.30 -6.31 26.12
N CYS A 95 35.98 -6.25 26.09
CA CYS A 95 35.22 -5.03 26.27
C CYS A 95 33.91 -5.30 27.02
N ASP A 96 33.62 -4.49 28.04
CA ASP A 96 32.39 -4.61 28.83
C ASP A 96 31.17 -4.00 28.13
N ASP A 97 31.37 -3.01 27.24
CA ASP A 97 30.30 -2.34 26.50
C ASP A 97 30.69 -2.20 25.01
N PRO A 98 30.28 -3.17 24.16
CA PRO A 98 30.56 -3.13 22.74
C PRO A 98 29.95 -1.92 22.01
N LEU A 99 28.79 -1.39 22.44
CA LEU A 99 28.18 -0.22 21.80
C LEU A 99 29.01 1.05 22.04
N ALA A 100 29.62 1.17 23.22
CA ALA A 100 30.57 2.24 23.50
C ALA A 100 31.81 2.16 22.59
N LYS A 101 32.24 0.95 22.21
CA LYS A 101 33.35 0.77 21.26
C LYS A 101 32.97 1.21 19.84
N VAL A 102 31.76 0.89 19.37
CA VAL A 102 31.25 1.40 18.08
C VAL A 102 31.26 2.94 18.05
N ARG A 103 30.77 3.57 19.12
CA ARG A 103 30.84 5.02 19.33
C ARG A 103 32.28 5.53 19.24
N GLN A 104 33.20 4.92 19.98
CA GLN A 104 34.61 5.36 20.06
C GLN A 104 35.31 5.42 18.70
N ILE A 105 35.03 4.50 17.79
CA ILE A 105 35.70 4.41 16.48
C ILE A 105 35.41 5.64 15.61
N THR A 106 34.20 6.20 15.70
CA THR A 106 33.72 7.26 14.81
C THR A 106 33.41 8.58 15.53
N GLN A 107 33.58 8.66 16.84
CA GLN A 107 33.27 9.86 17.64
C GLN A 107 34.09 11.10 17.23
N SER A 108 35.29 10.91 16.65
CA SER A 108 36.17 12.00 16.21
C SER A 108 35.96 12.37 14.74
N TRP A 109 34.96 11.76 14.07
CA TRP A 109 34.69 11.96 12.66
C TRP A 109 33.53 12.94 12.52
N ASP A 110 33.78 14.07 11.87
CA ASP A 110 32.80 15.13 11.71
C ASP A 110 32.18 15.10 10.31
N LEU A 111 30.87 14.89 10.23
CA LEU A 111 30.14 14.88 8.96
C LEU A 111 29.86 16.31 8.50
N ALA A 112 30.73 16.83 7.64
CA ALA A 112 30.64 18.18 7.12
C ALA A 112 29.85 18.21 5.80
N ILE A 113 28.57 18.54 5.88
CA ILE A 113 27.68 18.65 4.72
C ILE A 113 27.73 20.08 4.16
N PRO A 114 28.11 20.29 2.88
CA PRO A 114 28.08 21.62 2.28
C PRO A 114 26.65 22.19 2.26
N HIS A 115 26.43 23.42 2.74
CA HIS A 115 25.10 24.04 2.80
C HIS A 115 24.32 23.96 1.47
N ALA A 116 25.00 24.28 0.36
CA ALA A 116 24.40 24.24 -0.97
C ALA A 116 24.02 22.82 -1.45
N ALA A 117 24.51 21.75 -0.80
CA ALA A 117 24.20 20.38 -1.20
C ALA A 117 22.75 20.00 -0.88
N ARG A 118 22.23 20.40 0.29
CA ARG A 118 20.82 20.17 0.66
C ARG A 118 19.89 21.08 -0.12
N ASP A 119 20.17 22.39 -0.18
CA ASP A 119 19.34 23.38 -0.89
C ASP A 119 19.15 23.05 -2.38
N ARG A 120 20.12 22.38 -2.99
CA ARG A 120 20.11 21.99 -4.40
C ARG A 120 19.80 20.51 -4.62
N ASN A 121 19.41 19.80 -3.56
CA ASN A 121 19.04 18.38 -3.59
C ASN A 121 20.12 17.50 -4.28
N LEU A 122 21.38 17.77 -3.96
CA LEU A 122 22.54 17.05 -4.50
C LEU A 122 22.84 15.75 -3.74
N ILE A 123 22.30 15.62 -2.53
CA ILE A 123 22.39 14.45 -1.66
C ILE A 123 20.98 14.08 -1.20
N PRO A 124 20.69 12.79 -0.96
CA PRO A 124 19.37 12.38 -0.50
C PRO A 124 19.12 12.81 0.95
N ASP A 125 17.87 13.11 1.29
CA ASP A 125 17.43 13.39 2.66
C ASP A 125 17.22 12.09 3.46
N CYS A 126 18.29 11.33 3.63
CA CYS A 126 18.35 10.11 4.43
C CYS A 126 19.75 9.91 5.01
N VAL A 127 20.03 8.73 5.59
CA VAL A 127 21.39 8.35 5.98
C VAL A 127 22.31 8.34 4.76
N LEU A 128 23.49 8.94 4.91
CA LEU A 128 24.50 9.08 3.84
C LEU A 128 25.65 8.07 3.97
N GLY A 129 25.71 7.38 5.10
CA GLY A 129 26.70 6.38 5.49
C GLY A 129 26.76 6.30 7.02
N GLY A 130 27.43 5.29 7.55
CA GLY A 130 27.44 5.04 8.99
C GLY A 130 27.47 3.56 9.34
N TRP A 131 27.05 3.24 10.55
CA TRP A 131 26.98 1.88 11.07
C TRP A 131 25.65 1.22 10.70
N PHE A 132 25.70 0.05 10.09
CA PHE A 132 24.54 -0.76 9.72
C PHE A 132 24.72 -2.16 10.29
N GLY A 133 23.67 -2.71 10.90
CA GLY A 133 23.82 -3.97 11.61
C GLY A 133 22.69 -4.26 12.59
N TYR A 134 23.01 -5.07 13.60
CA TYR A 134 22.09 -5.42 14.67
C TYR A 134 22.78 -5.48 16.04
N ALA A 135 21.97 -5.26 17.08
CA ALA A 135 22.26 -5.62 18.46
C ALA A 135 21.17 -6.59 18.93
N GLY A 136 21.53 -7.84 19.19
CA GLY A 136 20.60 -8.89 19.58
C GLY A 136 19.99 -8.68 20.96
N TYR A 137 19.01 -9.51 21.32
CA TYR A 137 18.38 -9.49 22.65
C TYR A 137 19.41 -9.65 23.77
N ASP A 138 20.37 -10.54 23.60
CA ASP A 138 21.43 -10.82 24.58
C ASP A 138 22.39 -9.65 24.79
N SER A 139 22.37 -8.59 23.95
CA SER A 139 23.13 -7.36 24.18
C SER A 139 22.74 -6.63 25.47
N VAL A 140 21.56 -6.92 26.03
CA VAL A 140 21.14 -6.41 27.34
C VAL A 140 22.06 -6.83 28.47
N ARG A 141 22.78 -7.95 28.31
CA ARG A 141 23.71 -8.47 29.32
C ARG A 141 24.90 -7.53 29.53
N TYR A 142 25.27 -6.73 28.52
CA TYR A 142 26.26 -5.64 28.65
C TYR A 142 25.73 -4.47 29.49
N ALA A 143 24.42 -4.17 29.39
CA ALA A 143 23.80 -3.07 30.11
C ALA A 143 23.43 -3.45 31.57
N GLU A 144 23.11 -4.71 31.83
CA GLU A 144 22.66 -5.22 33.13
C GLU A 144 23.46 -6.46 33.61
N PRO A 145 24.81 -6.42 33.62
CA PRO A 145 25.65 -7.61 33.82
C PRO A 145 25.48 -8.26 35.21
N THR A 146 25.08 -7.47 36.21
CA THR A 146 24.83 -7.96 37.58
C THR A 146 23.45 -8.60 37.73
N LYS A 147 22.50 -8.29 36.85
CA LYS A 147 21.11 -8.79 36.93
C LYS A 147 20.82 -9.88 35.90
N LEU A 148 21.59 -9.94 34.82
CA LEU A 148 21.49 -10.89 33.70
C LEU A 148 22.86 -11.44 33.32
N SER A 149 23.42 -12.31 34.17
CA SER A 149 24.70 -12.95 33.91
C SER A 149 24.61 -13.96 32.76
N THR A 150 25.66 -14.04 31.93
CA THR A 150 25.80 -15.06 30.88
C THR A 150 25.78 -16.50 31.41
N ALA A 151 26.13 -16.71 32.69
CA ALA A 151 26.13 -18.02 33.33
C ALA A 151 24.72 -18.59 33.59
N HIS A 152 23.71 -17.72 33.67
CA HIS A 152 22.30 -18.12 33.84
C HIS A 152 21.50 -17.97 32.55
N ALA A 153 22.16 -17.62 31.45
CA ALA A 153 21.51 -17.52 30.15
C ALA A 153 21.07 -18.91 29.66
N PRO A 154 20.00 -18.99 28.86
CA PRO A 154 19.67 -20.20 28.11
C PRO A 154 20.83 -20.71 27.25
N GLU A 155 20.72 -21.95 26.78
CA GLU A 155 21.74 -22.55 25.92
C GLU A 155 21.94 -21.74 24.64
N ASP A 156 23.19 -21.45 24.28
CA ASP A 156 23.51 -20.78 23.02
C ASP A 156 23.88 -21.80 21.95
N ASP A 157 22.86 -22.33 21.28
CA ASP A 157 23.02 -23.39 20.30
C ASP A 157 23.48 -22.88 18.92
N ARG A 158 23.40 -21.56 18.67
CA ARG A 158 23.71 -20.95 17.36
C ARG A 158 25.02 -20.18 17.36
N ASN A 159 25.57 -19.85 18.53
CA ASN A 159 26.83 -19.12 18.68
C ASN A 159 26.88 -17.83 17.82
N LEU A 160 25.76 -17.10 17.77
CA LEU A 160 25.64 -15.88 16.98
C LEU A 160 26.22 -14.69 17.75
N PRO A 161 26.81 -13.69 17.08
CA PRO A 161 27.21 -12.44 17.73
C PRO A 161 26.05 -11.78 18.49
N ASP A 162 26.35 -11.17 19.63
CA ASP A 162 25.36 -10.39 20.38
C ASP A 162 25.22 -8.99 19.77
N VAL A 163 26.28 -8.47 19.15
CA VAL A 163 26.29 -7.20 18.40
C VAL A 163 27.12 -7.39 17.12
N SER A 164 26.61 -6.92 15.99
CA SER A 164 27.35 -6.91 14.73
C SER A 164 26.98 -5.68 13.91
N PHE A 165 27.94 -4.77 13.72
CA PHE A 165 27.78 -3.58 12.90
C PHE A 165 28.92 -3.43 11.91
N GLY A 166 28.60 -3.11 10.65
CA GLY A 166 29.55 -2.69 9.63
C GLY A 166 29.45 -1.18 9.41
N PHE A 167 30.57 -0.48 9.29
CA PHE A 167 30.62 0.91 8.85
C PHE A 167 30.68 0.97 7.33
N TYR A 168 29.64 1.49 6.71
CA TYR A 168 29.53 1.66 5.26
C TYR A 168 29.68 3.12 4.90
N ASP A 169 30.75 3.42 4.17
CA ASP A 169 31.03 4.74 3.61
C ASP A 169 30.49 4.89 2.17
N THR A 170 29.95 3.82 1.60
CA THR A 170 29.35 3.82 0.27
C THR A 170 27.93 3.27 0.33
N LEU A 171 26.96 4.05 -0.16
CA LEU A 171 25.55 3.68 -0.20
C LEU A 171 24.97 3.86 -1.60
N VAL A 172 23.95 3.07 -1.91
CA VAL A 172 23.04 3.29 -3.04
C VAL A 172 21.66 3.54 -2.46
N VAL A 173 21.09 4.70 -2.76
CA VAL A 173 19.81 5.16 -2.22
C VAL A 173 18.83 5.37 -3.36
N PHE A 174 17.74 4.61 -3.37
CA PHE A 174 16.62 4.85 -4.26
C PHE A 174 15.69 5.89 -3.65
N ASP A 175 15.46 7.00 -4.35
CA ASP A 175 14.35 7.92 -4.06
C ASP A 175 13.19 7.59 -5.00
N HIS A 176 12.17 6.94 -4.44
CA HIS A 176 10.99 6.48 -5.18
C HIS A 176 10.04 7.63 -5.56
N VAL A 177 10.16 8.79 -4.92
CA VAL A 177 9.36 9.99 -5.25
C VAL A 177 9.98 10.69 -6.44
N GLU A 178 11.30 10.93 -6.41
CA GLU A 178 12.02 11.62 -7.48
C GLU A 178 12.38 10.71 -8.67
N LYS A 179 12.25 9.39 -8.51
CA LYS A 179 12.63 8.37 -9.50
C LYS A 179 14.13 8.40 -9.82
N LEU A 180 14.93 8.68 -8.80
CA LEU A 180 16.38 8.76 -8.85
C LEU A 180 17.02 7.69 -7.98
N VAL A 181 18.23 7.30 -8.35
CA VAL A 181 19.15 6.56 -7.50
C VAL A 181 20.35 7.45 -7.20
N HIS A 182 20.57 7.74 -5.94
CA HIS A 182 21.75 8.44 -5.44
C HIS A 182 22.81 7.41 -5.09
N LEU A 183 23.97 7.52 -5.72
CA LEU A 183 25.17 6.80 -5.30
C LEU A 183 25.93 7.74 -4.40
N VAL A 184 26.15 7.36 -3.15
CA VAL A 184 26.72 8.21 -2.11
C VAL A 184 28.04 7.60 -1.64
N ARG A 185 29.06 8.43 -1.53
CA ARG A 185 30.39 8.08 -1.00
C ARG A 185 30.78 9.11 0.06
N LEU A 186 31.10 8.65 1.26
CA LEU A 186 31.66 9.47 2.32
C LEU A 186 33.18 9.56 2.13
N ALA A 187 33.65 10.71 1.66
CA ALA A 187 35.07 11.00 1.56
C ALA A 187 35.64 11.29 2.95
N ILE A 188 36.44 10.36 3.50
CA ILE A 188 37.07 10.48 4.81
C ILE A 188 38.43 11.18 4.66
N ILE A 189 38.58 12.34 5.29
CA ILE A 189 39.75 13.21 5.16
C ILE A 189 40.46 13.29 6.51
N ASN A 190 41.57 12.58 6.63
CA ASN A 190 42.45 12.63 7.80
C ASN A 190 43.26 13.94 7.82
N PRO A 191 43.92 14.30 8.94
CA PRO A 191 44.72 15.53 9.04
C PRO A 191 45.75 15.66 7.91
N ASP A 192 46.46 14.58 7.60
CA ASP A 192 47.55 14.53 6.61
C ASP A 192 47.10 14.12 5.19
N SER A 193 45.79 13.98 4.96
CA SER A 193 45.26 13.59 3.65
C SER A 193 45.45 14.70 2.60
N ASP A 194 45.90 14.32 1.41
CA ASP A 194 45.80 15.15 0.22
C ASP A 194 44.35 15.18 -0.28
N ILE A 195 43.69 16.33 -0.11
CA ILE A 195 42.25 16.49 -0.35
C ILE A 195 41.90 16.26 -1.83
N GLU A 196 42.75 16.70 -2.76
CA GLU A 196 42.48 16.53 -4.19
C GLU A 196 42.53 15.06 -4.59
N SER A 197 43.51 14.31 -4.08
CA SER A 197 43.60 12.86 -4.28
C SER A 197 42.41 12.12 -3.69
N VAL A 198 41.99 12.44 -2.45
CA VAL A 198 40.80 11.82 -1.82
C VAL A 198 39.54 12.11 -2.63
N TYR A 199 39.35 13.36 -3.08
CA TYR A 199 38.21 13.72 -3.92
C TYR A 199 38.21 12.94 -5.23
N LYS A 200 39.34 12.91 -5.94
CA LYS A 200 39.47 12.19 -7.20
C LYS A 200 39.17 10.70 -7.03
N GLN A 201 39.77 10.05 -6.03
CA GLN A 201 39.51 8.65 -5.74
C GLN A 201 38.03 8.39 -5.43
N SER A 202 37.39 9.28 -4.66
CA SER A 202 35.97 9.13 -4.32
C SER A 202 35.05 9.26 -5.55
N ILE A 203 35.41 10.10 -6.52
CA ILE A 203 34.69 10.19 -7.80
C ILE A 203 34.92 8.94 -8.66
N ASP A 204 36.16 8.43 -8.71
CA ASP A 204 36.49 7.19 -9.42
C ASP A 204 35.73 5.99 -8.82
N ASP A 205 35.64 5.90 -7.49
CA ASP A 205 34.86 4.89 -6.76
C ASP A 205 33.36 4.99 -7.10
N LEU A 206 32.79 6.20 -7.15
CA LEU A 206 31.40 6.43 -7.52
C LEU A 206 31.11 6.03 -8.97
N ASN A 207 32.02 6.32 -9.90
CA ASN A 207 31.89 5.90 -11.30
C ASN A 207 31.95 4.38 -11.43
N ALA A 208 32.88 3.73 -10.73
CA ALA A 208 32.97 2.27 -10.69
C ALA A 208 31.69 1.64 -10.09
N LEU A 209 31.12 2.25 -9.05
CA LEU A 209 29.84 1.82 -8.49
C LEU A 209 28.69 1.97 -9.50
N ALA A 210 28.63 3.10 -10.24
CA ALA A 210 27.64 3.31 -11.28
C ALA A 210 27.72 2.24 -12.37
N GLU A 211 28.92 1.90 -12.83
CA GLU A 211 29.13 0.81 -13.79
C GLU A 211 28.71 -0.55 -13.21
N LYS A 212 29.04 -0.82 -11.94
CA LYS A 212 28.71 -2.07 -11.25
C LYS A 212 27.21 -2.29 -11.17
N ILE A 213 26.42 -1.26 -10.83
CA ILE A 213 24.96 -1.40 -10.72
C ILE A 213 24.22 -1.37 -12.06
N GLN A 214 24.88 -0.93 -13.14
CA GLN A 214 24.32 -0.97 -14.50
C GLN A 214 24.48 -2.36 -15.13
N ASN A 215 25.62 -3.00 -14.91
CA ASN A 215 25.97 -4.25 -15.55
C ASN A 215 25.49 -5.46 -14.75
N HIS A 216 25.12 -6.51 -15.47
CA HIS A 216 24.51 -7.68 -14.86
C HIS A 216 25.43 -8.90 -14.98
N THR A 217 25.90 -9.43 -13.86
CA THR A 217 26.80 -10.60 -13.89
C THR A 217 26.05 -11.90 -14.16
N LYS A 218 24.82 -12.10 -13.60
CA LYS A 218 23.97 -13.30 -13.80
C LYS A 218 22.47 -12.99 -13.62
N PRO A 219 21.59 -13.10 -14.65
CA PRO A 219 20.17 -12.72 -14.59
C PRO A 219 19.44 -13.28 -13.36
N LEU A 220 18.64 -12.45 -12.68
CA LEU A 220 17.74 -12.97 -11.65
C LEU A 220 16.68 -13.86 -12.30
N VAL A 221 16.53 -15.08 -11.80
CA VAL A 221 15.53 -16.01 -12.31
C VAL A 221 14.13 -15.48 -12.00
N LEU A 222 13.28 -15.47 -13.03
CA LEU A 222 11.87 -15.18 -12.89
C LEU A 222 11.18 -16.39 -12.24
N GLY A 223 10.76 -16.23 -10.99
CA GLY A 223 9.93 -17.22 -10.30
C GLY A 223 8.46 -17.06 -10.66
N ARG A 224 7.76 -18.16 -10.96
CA ARG A 224 6.29 -18.19 -10.99
C ARG A 224 5.80 -18.54 -9.60
N VAL A 225 4.81 -17.81 -9.13
CA VAL A 225 4.26 -17.95 -7.77
C VAL A 225 2.74 -18.13 -7.84
N SER A 226 2.21 -19.10 -7.12
CA SER A 226 0.76 -19.24 -6.92
C SER A 226 0.33 -18.48 -5.67
N ARG A 227 -0.69 -17.64 -5.79
CA ARG A 227 -1.33 -16.97 -4.62
C ARG A 227 -2.58 -17.72 -4.15
N ASP A 228 -2.69 -19.01 -4.44
CA ASP A 228 -3.80 -19.83 -3.98
C ASP A 228 -3.91 -19.73 -2.44
N PRO A 229 -5.05 -19.27 -1.88
CA PRO A 229 -5.25 -19.23 -0.44
C PRO A 229 -5.30 -20.62 0.19
N SER A 230 -5.55 -21.66 -0.61
CA SER A 230 -5.72 -23.05 -0.17
C SER A 230 -4.40 -23.82 0.00
N THR A 231 -3.28 -23.30 -0.52
CA THR A 231 -1.97 -23.90 -0.28
C THR A 231 -1.63 -23.78 1.20
N LYS A 232 -1.61 -24.94 1.87
CA LYS A 232 -1.20 -25.02 3.26
C LYS A 232 0.31 -24.82 3.33
N ASN A 233 0.73 -23.99 4.28
CA ASN A 233 2.14 -23.88 4.61
C ASN A 233 2.69 -25.26 4.96
N ALA A 234 3.95 -25.52 4.62
CA ALA A 234 4.63 -26.69 5.13
C ALA A 234 4.57 -26.69 6.68
N PRO A 235 4.60 -27.86 7.37
CA PRO A 235 4.54 -27.93 8.83
C PRO A 235 5.83 -27.41 9.48
N MET A 236 5.80 -26.36 10.31
CA MET A 236 6.99 -25.78 10.95
C MET A 236 7.30 -26.51 12.26
N PRO A 237 8.33 -27.38 12.33
CA PRO A 237 8.70 -28.00 13.59
C PRO A 237 9.22 -26.94 14.55
N ALA A 238 8.68 -26.93 15.76
CA ALA A 238 9.17 -26.13 16.86
C ALA A 238 10.25 -26.91 17.63
N ASN A 239 11.17 -26.19 18.26
CA ASN A 239 12.19 -26.76 19.15
C ASN A 239 11.61 -27.29 20.47
N ILE A 240 10.35 -27.00 20.76
CA ILE A 240 9.65 -27.36 21.98
C ILE A 240 8.31 -28.05 21.69
N SER A 241 7.85 -28.92 22.59
CA SER A 241 6.52 -29.53 22.50
C SER A 241 5.41 -28.56 22.93
N THR A 242 4.16 -28.83 22.56
CA THR A 242 3.01 -28.03 23.01
C THR A 242 2.82 -28.10 24.52
N ASP A 243 3.13 -29.24 25.13
CA ASP A 243 2.95 -29.49 26.56
C ASP A 243 4.02 -28.78 27.40
N ASP A 244 5.26 -28.76 26.92
CA ASP A 244 6.34 -28.00 27.55
C ASP A 244 6.07 -26.49 27.44
N HIS A 245 5.62 -26.02 26.26
CA HIS A 245 5.20 -24.63 26.12
C HIS A 245 4.05 -24.28 27.07
N ALA A 246 3.04 -25.14 27.20
CA ALA A 246 1.95 -24.92 28.15
C ALA A 246 2.44 -24.85 29.60
N SER A 247 3.42 -25.68 29.96
CA SER A 247 4.06 -25.66 31.28
C SER A 247 4.82 -24.34 31.54
N MET A 248 5.48 -23.78 30.53
CA MET A 248 6.10 -22.44 30.63
C MET A 248 5.03 -21.37 30.91
N ILE A 249 3.88 -21.42 30.23
CA ILE A 249 2.79 -20.45 30.42
C ILE A 249 2.22 -20.56 31.84
N GLU A 250 1.97 -21.77 32.34
CA GLU A 250 1.45 -21.95 33.70
C GLU A 250 2.44 -21.45 34.76
N THR A 251 3.74 -21.71 34.58
CA THR A 251 4.79 -21.21 35.49
C THR A 251 4.84 -19.66 35.48
N ALA A 252 4.75 -19.05 34.30
CA ALA A 252 4.68 -17.58 34.18
C ALA A 252 3.44 -17.00 34.90
N ARG A 253 2.29 -17.68 34.84
CA ARG A 253 1.08 -17.26 35.57
C ARG A 253 1.25 -17.35 37.08
N GLU A 254 2.04 -18.29 37.59
CA GLU A 254 2.38 -18.37 39.01
C GLU A 254 3.22 -17.16 39.44
N TYR A 255 4.22 -16.76 38.66
CA TYR A 255 4.99 -15.53 38.89
C TYR A 255 4.11 -14.28 38.88
N ILE A 256 3.14 -14.19 37.97
CA ILE A 256 2.19 -13.08 37.92
C ILE A 256 1.30 -13.06 39.16
N LYS A 257 0.75 -14.21 39.56
CA LYS A 257 -0.09 -14.32 40.77
C LYS A 257 0.67 -13.99 42.05
N ALA A 258 1.96 -14.31 42.11
CA ALA A 258 2.84 -13.97 43.22
C ALA A 258 3.15 -12.46 43.29
N GLY A 259 2.92 -11.71 42.21
CA GLY A 259 3.21 -10.28 42.10
C GLY A 259 4.65 -9.96 41.67
N ASP A 260 5.39 -10.93 41.15
CA ASP A 260 6.76 -10.74 40.67
C ASP A 260 6.80 -9.90 39.38
N ILE A 261 5.81 -10.11 38.51
CA ILE A 261 5.65 -9.46 37.21
C ILE A 261 4.18 -9.19 36.91
N PHE A 262 3.91 -8.17 36.10
CA PHE A 262 2.60 -7.94 35.48
C PHE A 262 2.45 -8.74 34.17
N GLN A 263 3.54 -8.85 33.41
CA GLN A 263 3.60 -9.54 32.13
C GLN A 263 5.01 -10.07 31.88
N VAL A 264 5.11 -11.21 31.21
CA VAL A 264 6.34 -11.72 30.56
C VAL A 264 6.02 -12.14 29.14
N VAL A 265 6.95 -11.94 28.21
CA VAL A 265 6.78 -12.32 26.81
C VAL A 265 7.61 -13.56 26.55
N LEU A 266 6.97 -14.71 26.44
CA LEU A 266 7.63 -16.01 26.26
C LEU A 266 7.53 -16.49 24.82
N GLY A 267 8.59 -17.09 24.31
CA GLY A 267 8.66 -17.58 22.94
C GLY A 267 9.43 -18.87 22.77
N HIS A 268 9.40 -19.35 21.54
CA HIS A 268 10.11 -20.54 21.07
C HIS A 268 10.47 -20.39 19.60
N ARG A 269 11.24 -21.35 19.08
CA ARG A 269 11.83 -21.27 17.74
C ARG A 269 11.30 -22.37 16.84
N PHE A 270 10.91 -21.99 15.63
CA PHE A 270 10.63 -22.89 14.53
C PHE A 270 11.87 -23.04 13.65
N GLU A 271 12.07 -24.25 13.11
CA GLU A 271 13.24 -24.57 12.31
C GLU A 271 12.87 -25.17 10.95
N ARG A 272 13.58 -24.74 9.92
CA ARG A 272 13.26 -25.00 8.52
C ARG A 272 14.51 -25.33 7.74
N ARG A 273 14.55 -26.51 7.13
CA ARG A 273 15.61 -26.88 6.18
C ARG A 273 15.05 -26.83 4.77
N THR A 274 15.71 -26.09 3.89
CA THR A 274 15.21 -25.81 2.53
C THR A 274 16.36 -25.44 1.59
N ASN A 275 16.14 -25.58 0.29
CA ASN A 275 17.07 -25.11 -0.73
C ASN A 275 16.78 -23.69 -1.21
N ALA A 276 15.76 -23.00 -0.69
CA ALA A 276 15.52 -21.60 -1.05
C ALA A 276 16.70 -20.73 -0.61
N ASP A 277 17.20 -19.87 -1.50
CA ASP A 277 18.23 -18.89 -1.15
C ASP A 277 17.66 -17.81 -0.22
N PRO A 278 18.39 -17.34 0.81
CA PRO A 278 17.88 -16.34 1.75
C PRO A 278 17.35 -15.08 1.09
N PHE A 279 17.92 -14.68 -0.04
CA PHE A 279 17.42 -13.52 -0.77
C PHE A 279 16.18 -13.79 -1.60
N ASP A 280 16.00 -15.01 -2.09
CA ASP A 280 14.73 -15.41 -2.69
C ASP A 280 13.63 -15.45 -1.64
N VAL A 281 13.95 -15.89 -0.41
CA VAL A 281 13.04 -15.79 0.75
C VAL A 281 12.73 -14.33 1.07
N TYR A 282 13.71 -13.42 1.06
CA TYR A 282 13.46 -11.98 1.21
C TYR A 282 12.53 -11.43 0.12
N ARG A 283 12.79 -11.77 -1.15
CA ARG A 283 11.95 -11.37 -2.29
C ARG A 283 10.51 -11.86 -2.13
N ALA A 284 10.33 -13.10 -1.69
CA ALA A 284 9.02 -13.67 -1.39
C ALA A 284 8.36 -12.96 -0.20
N LEU A 285 9.11 -12.67 0.86
CA LEU A 285 8.59 -12.00 2.06
C LEU A 285 8.06 -10.60 1.75
N ARG A 286 8.74 -9.84 0.86
CA ARG A 286 8.24 -8.54 0.35
C ARG A 286 6.85 -8.63 -0.27
N ALA A 287 6.51 -9.77 -0.88
CA ALA A 287 5.21 -9.99 -1.51
C ALA A 287 4.16 -10.58 -0.55
N VAL A 288 4.60 -11.33 0.47
CA VAL A 288 3.73 -11.98 1.44
C VAL A 288 3.34 -11.03 2.59
N ASN A 289 4.29 -10.28 3.13
CA ASN A 289 4.08 -9.44 4.31
C ASN A 289 4.88 -8.12 4.25
N PRO A 290 4.51 -7.19 3.34
CA PRO A 290 5.15 -5.88 3.27
C PRO A 290 4.96 -5.11 4.59
N SER A 291 6.05 -4.61 5.16
CA SER A 291 6.08 -3.96 6.48
C SER A 291 6.89 -2.66 6.46
N PRO A 292 6.73 -1.76 7.45
CA PRO A 292 7.53 -0.53 7.58
C PRO A 292 9.03 -0.75 7.56
N TYR A 293 9.49 -1.90 8.06
CA TYR A 293 10.90 -2.28 8.04
C TYR A 293 11.07 -3.64 7.35
N MET A 294 11.40 -3.59 6.06
CA MET A 294 11.85 -4.74 5.30
C MET A 294 13.37 -4.74 5.29
N VAL A 295 13.99 -5.78 5.84
CA VAL A 295 15.44 -5.84 5.98
C VAL A 295 15.98 -7.17 5.48
N TYR A 296 16.95 -7.08 4.58
CA TYR A 296 17.88 -8.16 4.28
C TYR A 296 19.25 -7.70 4.74
N LEU A 297 19.85 -8.41 5.70
CA LEU A 297 21.11 -8.01 6.32
C LEU A 297 22.02 -9.23 6.43
N GLN A 298 23.15 -9.19 5.72
CA GLN A 298 24.22 -10.16 5.79
C GLN A 298 25.29 -9.62 6.73
N THR A 299 25.59 -10.34 7.81
CA THR A 299 26.65 -10.01 8.76
C THR A 299 27.54 -11.23 9.00
N GLN A 300 28.59 -11.05 9.79
CA GLN A 300 29.35 -12.20 10.26
C GLN A 300 28.45 -13.15 11.06
N GLY A 301 28.53 -14.45 10.74
CA GLY A 301 27.82 -15.54 11.42
C GLY A 301 26.38 -15.79 10.95
N CYS A 302 25.66 -14.80 10.44
CA CYS A 302 24.26 -15.00 10.01
C CYS A 302 23.77 -14.04 8.93
N ILE A 303 22.68 -14.45 8.28
CA ILE A 303 21.85 -13.60 7.42
C ILE A 303 20.49 -13.40 8.10
N LEU A 304 20.02 -12.15 8.16
CA LEU A 304 18.74 -11.76 8.71
C LEU A 304 17.78 -11.35 7.59
N VAL A 305 16.59 -11.96 7.59
CA VAL A 305 15.49 -11.65 6.66
C VAL A 305 14.28 -11.22 7.47
N ALA A 306 13.96 -9.92 7.50
CA ALA A 306 12.97 -9.35 8.40
C ALA A 306 11.84 -8.59 7.69
N SER A 307 10.65 -8.64 8.28
CA SER A 307 9.48 -7.81 7.95
C SER A 307 8.87 -7.23 9.24
N SER A 308 9.64 -6.36 9.89
CA SER A 308 9.28 -5.84 11.21
C SER A 308 8.23 -4.73 11.12
N PRO A 309 7.17 -4.80 11.95
CA PRO A 309 6.17 -3.75 12.04
C PRO A 309 6.57 -2.59 12.97
N GLU A 310 7.54 -2.76 13.88
CA GLU A 310 7.68 -1.93 15.07
C GLU A 310 9.05 -1.22 15.16
N ILE A 311 9.03 0.03 15.63
CA ILE A 311 10.23 0.82 15.92
C ILE A 311 10.76 0.42 17.29
N LEU A 312 12.03 0.00 17.38
CA LEU A 312 12.68 -0.17 18.68
C LEU A 312 13.09 1.20 19.23
N CYS A 313 13.90 1.93 18.47
CA CYS A 313 14.36 3.26 18.84
C CYS A 313 14.74 4.04 17.57
N ARG A 314 14.22 5.26 17.45
CA ARG A 314 14.56 6.20 16.40
C ARG A 314 15.09 7.48 17.03
N VAL A 315 16.16 8.03 16.46
CA VAL A 315 16.72 9.33 16.87
C VAL A 315 16.83 10.23 15.65
N ARG A 316 16.26 11.43 15.74
CA ARG A 316 16.27 12.45 14.69
C ARG A 316 16.59 13.81 15.28
N ARG A 317 17.13 14.70 14.46
CA ARG A 317 17.30 16.11 14.82
C ARG A 317 16.00 16.87 14.60
N ASP A 318 15.63 17.72 15.55
CA ASP A 318 14.53 18.68 15.37
C ASP A 318 14.99 19.94 14.63
N ASP A 319 14.08 20.88 14.39
CA ASP A 319 14.37 22.16 13.71
C ASP A 319 15.40 23.04 14.47
N GLN A 320 15.68 22.73 15.73
CA GLN A 320 16.65 23.41 16.58
C GLN A 320 17.95 22.61 16.73
N ASP A 321 18.15 21.60 15.87
CA ASP A 321 19.33 20.73 15.83
C ASP A 321 19.55 19.90 17.12
N ARG A 322 18.47 19.60 17.86
CA ARG A 322 18.52 18.76 19.06
C ARG A 322 18.10 17.34 18.75
N LEU A 323 18.73 16.38 19.40
CA LEU A 323 18.39 14.96 19.23
C LEU A 323 17.09 14.63 19.98
N VAL A 324 16.10 14.13 19.24
CA VAL A 324 14.83 13.62 19.77
C VAL A 324 14.85 12.11 19.64
N VAL A 325 14.68 11.40 20.75
CA VAL A 325 14.42 9.96 20.76
C VAL A 325 12.92 9.71 20.62
N THR A 326 12.55 8.74 19.79
CA THR A 326 11.18 8.30 19.55
C THR A 326 11.08 6.79 19.79
N ASN A 327 10.09 6.40 20.59
CA ASN A 327 9.63 5.03 20.73
C ASN A 327 8.16 4.96 20.32
N ARG A 328 7.77 3.91 19.58
CA ARG A 328 6.42 3.74 19.07
C ARG A 328 5.93 2.31 19.35
N PRO A 329 5.41 2.04 20.57
CA PRO A 329 4.86 0.73 20.88
C PRO A 329 3.62 0.46 20.02
N LEU A 330 3.50 -0.79 19.60
CA LEU A 330 2.33 -1.31 18.90
C LEU A 330 1.69 -2.41 19.75
N ALA A 331 0.37 -2.36 19.89
CA ALA A 331 -0.40 -3.41 20.54
C ALA A 331 -1.79 -3.54 19.89
N GLY A 332 -2.47 -4.63 20.17
CA GLY A 332 -3.79 -4.91 19.61
C GLY A 332 -3.75 -5.13 18.10
N THR A 333 -4.50 -6.14 17.66
CA THR A 333 -4.56 -6.46 16.22
C THR A 333 -5.99 -6.76 15.82
N ARG A 334 -6.44 -6.15 14.74
CA ARG A 334 -7.61 -6.63 13.99
C ARG A 334 -7.25 -6.79 12.53
N ARG A 335 -7.91 -7.72 11.84
CA ARG A 335 -7.82 -7.81 10.39
C ARG A 335 -8.38 -6.54 9.74
N ARG A 336 -7.96 -6.24 8.52
CA ARG A 336 -8.66 -5.22 7.72
C ARG A 336 -10.08 -5.68 7.36
N GLY A 337 -11.01 -4.75 7.34
CA GLY A 337 -12.37 -4.95 6.83
C GLY A 337 -12.35 -5.19 5.33
N ARG A 338 -13.30 -6.01 4.84
CA ARG A 338 -13.52 -6.23 3.41
C ARG A 338 -14.22 -5.01 2.77
N THR A 339 -14.89 -4.20 3.59
CA THR A 339 -15.49 -2.92 3.23
C THR A 339 -15.03 -1.84 4.21
N ASN A 340 -15.12 -0.56 3.83
CA ASN A 340 -14.77 0.54 4.73
C ASN A 340 -15.65 0.58 5.99
N GLU A 341 -16.92 0.20 5.88
CA GLU A 341 -17.83 0.13 7.04
C GLU A 341 -17.39 -0.95 8.03
N GLU A 342 -17.00 -2.13 7.53
CA GLU A 342 -16.45 -3.20 8.36
C GLU A 342 -15.10 -2.80 8.97
N ASP A 343 -14.23 -2.12 8.21
CA ASP A 343 -12.92 -1.65 8.69
C ASP A 343 -13.09 -0.64 9.83
N LEU A 344 -14.00 0.32 9.69
CA LEU A 344 -14.34 1.29 10.74
C LEU A 344 -15.04 0.62 11.94
N ALA A 345 -15.81 -0.44 11.73
CA ALA A 345 -16.41 -1.19 12.83
C ALA A 345 -15.34 -1.96 13.64
N LEU A 346 -14.41 -2.63 12.96
CA LEU A 346 -13.27 -3.33 13.58
C LEU A 346 -12.34 -2.37 14.31
N GLU A 347 -12.14 -1.17 13.78
CA GLU A 347 -11.42 -0.09 14.45
C GLU A 347 -12.08 0.32 15.76
N ARG A 348 -13.40 0.61 15.73
CA ARG A 348 -14.14 0.97 16.94
C ARG A 348 -14.16 -0.16 17.96
N GLU A 349 -14.24 -1.42 17.50
CA GLU A 349 -14.16 -2.60 18.35
C GLU A 349 -12.79 -2.68 19.04
N LEU A 350 -11.69 -2.55 18.28
CA LEU A 350 -10.32 -2.58 18.80
C LEU A 350 -10.08 -1.47 19.82
N LEU A 351 -10.53 -0.24 19.53
CA LEU A 351 -10.42 0.90 20.44
C LEU A 351 -11.40 0.83 21.63
N ALA A 352 -12.40 -0.04 21.60
CA ALA A 352 -13.31 -0.25 22.72
C ALA A 352 -12.89 -1.43 23.62
N ASP A 353 -12.00 -2.31 23.13
CA ASP A 353 -11.56 -3.51 23.83
C ASP A 353 -10.76 -3.13 25.10
N PRO A 354 -11.29 -3.41 26.31
CA PRO A 354 -10.63 -3.04 27.55
C PRO A 354 -9.32 -3.80 27.77
N LYS A 355 -9.20 -5.03 27.25
CA LYS A 355 -7.97 -5.82 27.35
C LYS A 355 -6.85 -5.15 26.55
N GLU A 356 -7.09 -4.93 25.26
CA GLU A 356 -6.11 -4.37 24.32
C GLU A 356 -5.65 -2.97 24.76
N ARG A 357 -6.58 -2.13 25.24
CA ARG A 357 -6.23 -0.80 25.77
C ARG A 357 -5.36 -0.86 27.02
N SER A 358 -5.66 -1.78 27.94
CA SER A 358 -4.91 -1.91 29.19
C SER A 358 -3.47 -2.37 28.92
N GLU A 359 -3.31 -3.35 28.02
CA GLU A 359 -2.01 -3.83 27.57
C GLU A 359 -1.24 -2.71 26.86
N HIS A 360 -1.89 -1.99 25.94
CA HIS A 360 -1.26 -0.88 25.23
C HIS A 360 -0.82 0.25 26.16
N SER A 361 -1.66 0.66 27.12
CA SER A 361 -1.30 1.68 28.12
C SER A 361 -0.05 1.29 28.92
N MET A 362 0.06 0.02 29.31
CA MET A 362 1.25 -0.48 30.01
C MET A 362 2.51 -0.38 29.13
N LEU A 363 2.40 -0.69 27.83
CA LEU A 363 3.52 -0.59 26.89
C LEU A 363 3.95 0.87 26.65
N VAL A 364 2.99 1.79 26.59
CA VAL A 364 3.27 3.24 26.53
C VAL A 364 4.00 3.72 27.79
N ASP A 365 3.58 3.26 28.97
CA ASP A 365 4.24 3.59 30.24
C ASP A 365 5.68 3.08 30.28
N LEU A 366 5.94 1.90 29.73
CA LEU A 366 7.28 1.36 29.66
C LEU A 366 8.15 2.08 28.63
N GLY A 367 7.60 2.38 27.44
CA GLY A 367 8.28 3.21 26.45
C GLY A 367 8.64 4.59 27.00
N ARG A 368 7.75 5.19 27.81
CA ARG A 368 8.02 6.43 28.55
C ARG A 368 9.15 6.26 29.55
N ASN A 369 9.20 5.15 30.29
CA ASN A 369 10.28 4.88 31.23
C ASN A 369 11.63 4.72 30.51
N ASP A 370 11.65 4.02 29.36
CA ASP A 370 12.85 3.81 28.55
C ASP A 370 13.37 5.13 27.97
N VAL A 371 12.50 5.92 27.34
CA VAL A 371 12.82 7.28 26.85
C VAL A 371 13.31 8.16 28.01
N GLY A 372 12.66 8.07 29.18
CA GLY A 372 13.01 8.87 30.36
C GLY A 372 14.40 8.61 30.94
N ARG A 373 15.04 7.46 30.65
CA ARG A 373 16.41 7.19 31.08
C ARG A 373 17.43 8.13 30.43
N VAL A 374 17.18 8.52 29.18
CA VAL A 374 18.09 9.33 28.37
C VAL A 374 17.57 10.74 28.09
N ALA A 375 16.27 10.98 28.30
CA ALA A 375 15.66 12.26 28.03
C ALA A 375 15.95 13.31 29.12
N GLU A 376 15.84 14.59 28.73
CA GLU A 376 15.80 15.73 29.64
C GLU A 376 14.52 15.65 30.51
N PRO A 377 14.62 15.90 31.83
CA PRO A 377 13.44 15.94 32.69
C PRO A 377 12.38 16.92 32.19
N GLY A 378 11.14 16.46 32.04
CA GLY A 378 10.02 17.27 31.55
C GLY A 378 9.94 17.43 30.02
N SER A 379 10.89 16.87 29.25
CA SER A 379 10.86 16.92 27.78
C SER A 379 10.00 15.82 27.13
N ILE A 380 9.63 14.78 27.89
CA ILE A 380 8.91 13.62 27.37
C ILE A 380 7.49 14.01 26.97
N LYS A 381 7.09 13.65 25.75
CA LYS A 381 5.75 13.89 25.19
C LYS A 381 5.16 12.59 24.65
N ILE A 382 3.85 12.47 24.77
CA ILE A 382 3.06 11.47 24.07
C ILE A 382 2.39 12.21 22.91
N GLU A 383 2.99 12.13 21.72
CA GLU A 383 2.54 12.89 20.54
C GLU A 383 1.27 12.32 19.93
N ALA A 384 1.14 11.00 19.98
CA ALA A 384 -0.03 10.24 19.54
C ALA A 384 -0.35 9.19 20.60
N LEU A 385 -1.62 9.06 20.96
CA LEU A 385 -2.09 8.09 21.97
C LEU A 385 -3.26 7.29 21.43
N MET A 386 -3.11 5.96 21.43
CA MET A 386 -4.09 4.98 20.97
C MET A 386 -4.65 5.29 19.57
N GLU A 387 -3.79 5.67 18.63
CA GLU A 387 -4.17 5.87 17.23
C GLU A 387 -4.18 4.56 16.47
N ILE A 388 -4.97 4.48 15.40
CA ILE A 388 -5.10 3.27 14.60
C ILE A 388 -4.21 3.36 13.37
N GLU A 389 -3.19 2.52 13.35
CA GLU A 389 -2.27 2.36 12.23
C GLU A 389 -2.73 1.19 11.36
N ARG A 390 -3.00 1.47 10.08
CA ARG A 390 -3.52 0.48 9.13
C ARG A 390 -2.38 -0.02 8.26
N TYR A 391 -2.30 -1.34 8.11
CA TYR A 391 -1.43 -2.06 7.19
C TYR A 391 -2.28 -2.80 6.14
N SER A 392 -1.63 -3.54 5.22
CA SER A 392 -2.31 -4.20 4.10
C SER A 392 -3.34 -5.24 4.56
N HIS A 393 -3.05 -5.94 5.66
CA HIS A 393 -3.86 -7.08 6.14
C HIS A 393 -4.39 -6.91 7.57
N VAL A 394 -3.77 -6.04 8.36
CA VAL A 394 -4.11 -5.80 9.76
C VAL A 394 -4.12 -4.32 10.12
N MET A 395 -4.70 -3.97 11.26
CA MET A 395 -4.57 -2.67 11.92
C MET A 395 -4.09 -2.87 13.37
N HIS A 396 -3.32 -1.90 13.89
CA HIS A 396 -2.76 -1.91 15.24
C HIS A 396 -3.10 -0.63 16.00
N ILE A 397 -3.19 -0.72 17.33
CA ILE A 397 -3.14 0.45 18.21
C ILE A 397 -1.68 0.88 18.30
N SER A 398 -1.43 2.16 18.02
CA SER A 398 -0.11 2.78 17.98
C SER A 398 -0.08 3.99 18.89
N SER A 399 1.06 4.26 19.50
CA SER A 399 1.29 5.50 20.26
C SER A 399 2.72 5.94 20.09
N THR A 400 2.96 7.25 20.07
CA THR A 400 4.29 7.80 19.85
C THR A 400 4.75 8.52 21.10
N VAL A 401 5.85 8.05 21.69
CA VAL A 401 6.51 8.67 22.84
C VAL A 401 7.82 9.29 22.38
N THR A 402 7.99 10.58 22.60
CA THR A 402 9.19 11.34 22.24
C THR A 402 9.84 11.98 23.46
N GLY A 403 11.14 12.23 23.39
CA GLY A 403 11.88 12.96 24.43
C GLY A 403 13.14 13.59 23.86
N LEU A 404 13.52 14.76 24.37
CA LEU A 404 14.79 15.41 24.01
C LEU A 404 15.92 14.68 24.73
N ILE A 405 16.91 14.17 23.99
CA ILE A 405 18.07 13.51 24.59
C ILE A 405 18.86 14.55 25.42
N ARG A 406 19.24 14.17 26.64
CA ARG A 406 19.98 15.01 27.57
C ARG A 406 21.37 15.35 27.04
N GLU A 407 21.83 16.56 27.33
CA GLU A 407 23.20 16.98 27.09
C GLU A 407 24.22 15.94 27.59
N GLY A 408 25.20 15.61 26.73
CA GLY A 408 26.24 14.60 26.99
C GLY A 408 25.88 13.16 26.59
N LEU A 409 24.61 12.89 26.26
CA LEU A 409 24.15 11.59 25.73
C LEU A 409 23.90 11.67 24.23
N ASP A 410 23.89 10.52 23.56
CA ASP A 410 23.67 10.40 22.12
C ASP A 410 22.74 9.21 21.75
N CYS A 411 22.70 8.89 20.46
CA CYS A 411 21.89 7.79 19.93
C CYS A 411 22.32 6.40 20.45
N TRP A 412 23.58 6.18 20.81
CA TRP A 412 24.05 4.91 21.36
C TRP A 412 23.57 4.73 22.79
N ASP A 413 23.55 5.80 23.58
CA ASP A 413 22.92 5.81 24.90
C ASP A 413 21.42 5.52 24.81
N ALA A 414 20.72 6.11 23.82
CA ALA A 414 19.32 5.84 23.56
C ALA A 414 19.06 4.38 23.16
N LEU A 415 19.89 3.81 22.28
CA LEU A 415 19.80 2.40 21.87
C LEU A 415 19.99 1.46 23.07
N ARG A 416 21.06 1.69 23.86
CA ARG A 416 21.35 0.91 25.07
C ARG A 416 20.21 0.98 26.09
N ALA A 417 19.57 2.14 26.24
CA ALA A 417 18.46 2.31 27.17
C ALA A 417 17.19 1.58 26.72
N ALA A 418 16.96 1.49 25.41
CA ALA A 418 15.80 0.86 24.80
C ALA A 418 15.90 -0.66 24.66
N LEU A 419 17.11 -1.24 24.60
CA LEU A 419 17.32 -2.68 24.40
C LEU A 419 17.10 -3.52 25.69
N PRO A 420 16.32 -4.61 25.62
CA PRO A 420 15.20 -4.83 24.71
C PRO A 420 13.97 -4.02 25.19
N VAL A 421 13.02 -3.81 24.29
CA VAL A 421 11.75 -3.16 24.64
C VAL A 421 10.83 -4.10 25.42
N GLY A 422 9.84 -3.58 26.14
CA GLY A 422 8.93 -4.44 26.91
C GLY A 422 7.97 -5.27 26.11
N THR A 423 7.64 -4.86 24.88
CA THR A 423 6.79 -5.64 23.97
C THR A 423 7.38 -7.02 23.67
N ILE A 424 8.69 -7.21 23.93
CA ILE A 424 9.36 -8.49 23.77
C ILE A 424 9.97 -9.07 25.05
N SER A 425 9.96 -8.34 26.16
CA SER A 425 10.50 -8.83 27.44
C SER A 425 9.40 -8.96 28.49
N GLY A 426 8.88 -7.84 28.99
CA GLY A 426 7.76 -7.80 29.93
C GLY A 426 7.88 -6.64 30.92
N ALA A 427 7.11 -6.71 32.01
CA ALA A 427 7.03 -5.66 33.02
C ALA A 427 6.91 -6.27 34.43
N PRO A 428 7.75 -5.87 35.41
CA PRO A 428 8.97 -5.06 35.28
C PRO A 428 10.06 -5.72 34.41
N LYS A 429 10.71 -4.93 33.55
CA LYS A 429 11.58 -5.42 32.46
C LYS A 429 12.63 -6.45 32.90
N VAL A 430 13.44 -6.11 33.91
CA VAL A 430 14.54 -6.99 34.37
C VAL A 430 14.02 -8.31 34.94
N ARG A 431 12.97 -8.28 35.76
CA ARG A 431 12.42 -9.49 36.36
C ARG A 431 11.80 -10.41 35.30
N ALA A 432 11.10 -9.83 34.32
CA ALA A 432 10.58 -10.59 33.20
C ALA A 432 11.69 -11.27 32.38
N MET A 433 12.83 -10.59 32.14
CA MET A 433 13.98 -11.18 31.44
C MET A 433 14.63 -12.33 32.22
N GLN A 434 14.68 -12.25 33.56
CA GLN A 434 15.18 -13.36 34.39
C GLN A 434 14.27 -14.60 34.29
N ILE A 435 12.96 -14.38 34.20
CA ILE A 435 11.99 -15.46 34.00
C ILE A 435 12.09 -16.04 32.58
N ILE A 436 12.37 -15.20 31.57
CA ILE A 436 12.69 -15.66 30.21
C ILE A 436 13.93 -16.57 30.23
N ASP A 437 15.00 -16.16 30.93
CA ASP A 437 16.24 -16.96 31.07
C ASP A 437 15.99 -18.31 31.77
N GLU A 438 15.00 -18.38 32.68
CA GLU A 438 14.61 -19.61 33.36
C GLU A 438 13.75 -20.54 32.48
N LEU A 439 12.85 -19.99 31.67
CA LEU A 439 11.81 -20.76 30.99
C LEU A 439 12.12 -21.06 29.51
N GLU A 440 12.87 -20.20 28.81
CA GLU A 440 13.24 -20.46 27.41
C GLU A 440 14.44 -21.41 27.33
N GLN A 441 14.38 -22.37 26.38
CA GLN A 441 15.41 -23.40 26.25
C GLN A 441 16.72 -22.88 25.64
N VAL A 442 16.64 -21.87 24.78
CA VAL A 442 17.76 -21.41 23.94
C VAL A 442 17.81 -19.89 23.88
N ARG A 443 19.01 -19.32 23.68
CA ARG A 443 19.19 -17.87 23.55
C ARG A 443 18.43 -17.32 22.35
N ARG A 444 17.92 -16.11 22.48
CA ARG A 444 17.15 -15.40 21.44
C ARG A 444 18.03 -14.87 20.32
N GLY A 445 19.27 -14.48 20.61
CA GLY A 445 20.18 -13.92 19.61
C GLY A 445 19.57 -12.66 18.97
N PRO A 446 19.51 -12.54 17.63
CA PRO A 446 18.92 -11.37 16.98
C PRO A 446 17.45 -11.11 17.34
N TYR A 447 16.65 -12.12 17.65
CA TYR A 447 15.22 -11.98 17.91
C TYR A 447 14.95 -11.11 19.15
N GLY A 448 14.10 -10.09 19.02
CA GLY A 448 13.81 -9.15 20.11
C GLY A 448 14.92 -8.14 20.40
N GLY A 449 16.02 -8.17 19.65
CA GLY A 449 17.01 -7.10 19.57
C GLY A 449 16.60 -6.00 18.61
N GLY A 450 17.56 -5.16 18.22
CA GLY A 450 17.40 -4.09 17.24
C GLY A 450 18.21 -4.32 15.97
N LEU A 451 17.64 -3.98 14.80
CA LEU A 451 18.34 -4.00 13.51
C LEU A 451 18.08 -2.71 12.73
N GLY A 452 19.09 -2.17 12.05
CA GLY A 452 18.96 -0.93 11.30
C GLY A 452 20.29 -0.18 11.16
N TRP A 453 20.26 1.14 11.34
CA TRP A 453 21.43 2.00 11.09
C TRP A 453 21.60 3.15 12.08
N VAL A 454 22.86 3.59 12.23
CA VAL A 454 23.30 4.79 12.95
C VAL A 454 24.21 5.62 12.05
N GLY A 455 23.82 6.87 11.76
CA GLY A 455 24.58 7.79 10.93
C GLY A 455 25.64 8.56 11.72
N LEU A 456 26.62 9.16 11.03
CA LEU A 456 27.64 10.00 11.66
C LEU A 456 27.08 11.26 12.33
N ASN A 457 25.90 11.72 11.91
CA ASN A 457 25.21 12.86 12.53
C ASN A 457 24.47 12.52 13.84
N SER A 458 24.69 11.31 14.39
CA SER A 458 23.97 10.76 15.55
C SER A 458 22.46 10.56 15.35
N GLU A 459 21.99 10.58 14.11
CA GLU A 459 20.66 10.10 13.80
C GLU A 459 20.66 8.58 13.63
N MET A 460 19.54 7.95 13.97
CA MET A 460 19.44 6.50 14.04
C MET A 460 18.03 6.04 13.71
N ASP A 461 17.90 4.89 13.05
CA ASP A 461 16.62 4.18 12.88
C ASP A 461 16.84 2.69 13.09
N ILE A 462 16.36 2.17 14.22
CA ILE A 462 16.49 0.77 14.59
C ILE A 462 15.09 0.19 14.75
N ALA A 463 14.79 -0.81 13.91
CA ALA A 463 13.59 -1.61 14.01
C ALA A 463 13.75 -2.67 15.09
N LEU A 464 12.65 -3.04 15.74
CA LEU A 464 12.62 -4.20 16.62
C LEU A 464 12.72 -5.46 15.77
N ALA A 465 13.60 -6.41 16.11
CA ALA A 465 13.79 -7.65 15.37
C ALA A 465 12.65 -8.65 15.63
N LEU A 466 11.46 -8.31 15.13
CA LEU A 466 10.28 -9.18 15.06
C LEU A 466 10.04 -9.62 13.62
N ARG A 467 9.34 -10.76 13.48
CA ARG A 467 9.08 -11.37 12.17
C ARG A 467 10.37 -11.44 11.33
N THR A 468 11.43 -11.93 11.99
CA THR A 468 12.79 -12.06 11.45
C THR A 468 13.13 -13.54 11.33
N ILE A 469 13.62 -13.92 10.17
CA ILE A 469 14.25 -15.21 9.94
C ILE A 469 15.76 -15.04 10.11
N VAL A 470 16.34 -15.89 10.94
CA VAL A 470 17.79 -15.96 11.17
C VAL A 470 18.33 -17.17 10.41
N VAL A 471 19.37 -16.95 9.61
CA VAL A 471 20.02 -18.01 8.82
C VAL A 471 21.48 -18.08 9.25
N PRO A 472 21.86 -19.04 10.12
CA PRO A 472 23.25 -19.25 10.49
C PRO A 472 24.10 -19.66 9.28
N ILE A 473 25.26 -19.03 9.12
CA ILE A 473 26.14 -19.24 7.96
C ILE A 473 27.04 -20.48 8.14
N ASP A 474 27.47 -20.75 9.37
CA ASP A 474 28.35 -21.89 9.72
C ASP A 474 27.70 -23.27 9.52
N ARG A 475 26.39 -23.29 9.30
CA ARG A 475 25.59 -24.49 9.03
C ARG A 475 25.35 -24.74 7.54
N ILE A 476 25.95 -23.93 6.67
CA ILE A 476 25.91 -24.12 5.21
C ILE A 476 27.04 -25.07 4.82
N ASP A 477 26.70 -26.12 4.08
CA ASP A 477 27.71 -26.92 3.38
C ASP A 477 28.21 -26.15 2.15
N GLU A 478 29.25 -25.32 2.32
CA GLU A 478 29.86 -24.54 1.23
C GLU A 478 30.42 -25.43 0.10
N SER A 479 30.69 -26.72 0.38
CA SER A 479 31.19 -27.67 -0.61
C SER A 479 30.09 -28.27 -1.48
N ASN A 480 28.81 -28.04 -1.13
CA ASN A 480 27.64 -28.52 -1.85
C ASN A 480 26.80 -27.34 -2.40
N PRO A 481 26.78 -27.13 -3.73
CA PRO A 481 25.91 -26.14 -4.37
C PRO A 481 24.40 -26.36 -4.13
N ASP A 482 24.02 -27.57 -3.73
CA ASP A 482 22.66 -27.99 -3.34
C ASP A 482 22.50 -28.09 -1.80
N GLY A 483 23.42 -27.49 -1.04
CA GLY A 483 23.38 -27.45 0.42
C GLY A 483 22.06 -26.88 0.93
N HIS A 484 21.54 -27.49 2.00
CA HIS A 484 20.32 -27.04 2.64
C HIS A 484 20.61 -25.84 3.54
N TRP A 485 19.85 -24.77 3.37
CA TRP A 485 19.81 -23.64 4.28
C TRP A 485 18.98 -23.99 5.50
N GLU A 486 19.46 -23.59 6.67
CA GLU A 486 18.72 -23.69 7.92
C GLU A 486 18.14 -22.31 8.30
N TYR A 487 16.82 -22.22 8.31
CA TYR A 487 16.07 -21.03 8.65
C TYR A 487 15.46 -21.18 10.05
N HIS A 488 15.75 -20.21 10.90
CA HIS A 488 15.29 -20.15 12.28
C HIS A 488 14.31 -19.00 12.45
N ILE A 489 13.09 -19.30 12.88
CA ILE A 489 12.01 -18.33 13.05
C ILE A 489 11.59 -18.35 14.52
N GLN A 490 11.90 -17.29 15.25
CA GLN A 490 11.46 -17.17 16.64
C GLN A 490 10.17 -16.35 16.75
N ALA A 491 9.26 -16.80 17.60
CA ALA A 491 7.99 -16.12 17.88
C ALA A 491 7.62 -16.24 19.36
N ALA A 492 7.06 -15.17 19.90
CA ALA A 492 6.70 -15.02 21.31
C ALA A 492 5.35 -14.32 21.48
N GLY A 493 4.70 -14.58 22.62
CA GLY A 493 3.41 -14.01 23.02
C GLY A 493 3.50 -13.39 24.41
N GLY A 494 2.71 -12.33 24.64
CA GLY A 494 2.62 -11.66 25.94
C GLY A 494 1.74 -12.45 26.90
N ILE A 495 2.31 -12.89 28.01
CA ILE A 495 1.63 -13.72 29.00
C ILE A 495 1.14 -12.85 30.15
N VAL A 496 -0.16 -12.90 30.38
CA VAL A 496 -0.86 -12.22 31.48
C VAL A 496 -1.60 -13.24 32.35
N ALA A 497 -2.18 -12.81 33.47
CA ALA A 497 -2.84 -13.71 34.44
C ALA A 497 -3.94 -14.61 33.81
N ASP A 498 -4.63 -14.07 32.79
CA ASP A 498 -5.75 -14.70 32.08
C ASP A 498 -5.35 -15.38 30.76
N SER A 499 -4.05 -15.46 30.46
CA SER A 499 -3.54 -16.16 29.27
C SER A 499 -3.94 -17.64 29.29
N VAL A 500 -4.28 -18.16 28.11
CA VAL A 500 -4.71 -19.55 27.89
C VAL A 500 -3.64 -20.27 27.09
N PRO A 501 -2.95 -21.29 27.65
CA PRO A 501 -1.77 -21.91 27.03
C PRO A 501 -1.92 -22.29 25.55
N GLU A 502 -3.05 -22.88 25.16
CA GLU A 502 -3.30 -23.31 23.78
C GLU A 502 -3.48 -22.13 22.81
N LEU A 503 -4.09 -21.03 23.28
CA LEU A 503 -4.25 -19.82 22.49
C LEU A 503 -2.92 -19.10 22.30
N GLU A 504 -2.08 -19.06 23.34
CA GLU A 504 -0.75 -18.45 23.26
C GLU A 504 0.16 -19.20 22.29
N PHE A 505 0.16 -20.55 22.32
CA PHE A 505 0.90 -21.34 21.33
C PHE A 505 0.38 -21.10 19.91
N LYS A 506 -0.94 -21.03 19.73
CA LYS A 506 -1.54 -20.74 18.42
C LYS A 506 -1.13 -19.34 17.92
N GLU A 507 -0.98 -18.37 18.82
CA GLU A 507 -0.53 -17.03 18.48
C GLU A 507 0.91 -17.02 17.94
N THR A 508 1.84 -17.75 18.56
CA THR A 508 3.22 -17.84 18.06
C THR A 508 3.27 -18.47 16.67
N VAL A 509 2.47 -19.51 16.41
CA VAL A 509 2.32 -20.14 15.09
C VAL A 509 1.80 -19.14 14.07
N ASN A 510 0.77 -18.35 14.41
CA ASN A 510 0.21 -17.33 13.52
C ASN A 510 1.24 -16.22 13.22
N LYS A 511 2.03 -15.80 14.22
CA LYS A 511 3.10 -14.80 14.07
C LYS A 511 4.21 -15.29 13.13
N ALA A 512 4.53 -16.58 13.16
CA ALA A 512 5.53 -17.20 12.29
C ALA A 512 5.02 -17.57 10.88
N ALA A 513 3.69 -17.71 10.70
CA ALA A 513 3.10 -18.26 9.48
C ALA A 513 3.45 -17.48 8.20
N ALA A 514 3.56 -16.15 8.26
CA ALA A 514 3.93 -15.33 7.12
C ALA A 514 5.38 -15.58 6.66
N LEU A 515 6.29 -15.85 7.59
CA LEU A 515 7.68 -16.17 7.30
C LEU A 515 7.81 -17.56 6.69
N GLY A 516 7.10 -18.55 7.24
CA GLY A 516 7.01 -19.89 6.65
C GLY A 516 6.46 -19.86 5.22
N ARG A 517 5.39 -19.09 4.98
CA ARG A 517 4.81 -18.88 3.64
C ARG A 517 5.82 -18.27 2.67
N ALA A 518 6.69 -17.37 3.13
CA ALA A 518 7.73 -16.78 2.29
C ALA A 518 8.80 -17.81 1.88
N ILE A 519 9.16 -18.73 2.78
CA ILE A 519 10.05 -19.85 2.46
C ILE A 519 9.41 -20.76 1.42
N ASP A 520 8.17 -21.20 1.64
CA ASP A 520 7.43 -22.07 0.71
C ASP A 520 7.34 -21.43 -0.69
N LEU A 521 7.04 -20.12 -0.75
CA LEU A 521 6.94 -19.39 -2.01
C LEU A 521 8.28 -19.30 -2.75
N ALA A 522 9.38 -19.15 -2.03
CA ALA A 522 10.72 -19.12 -2.61
C ALA A 522 11.15 -20.50 -3.14
N GLU A 523 10.77 -21.59 -2.46
CA GLU A 523 10.98 -22.95 -2.94
C GLU A 523 10.21 -23.24 -4.23
N ASP A 524 8.91 -22.92 -4.24
CA ASP A 524 8.04 -23.09 -5.41
C ASP A 524 8.61 -22.33 -6.62
N ALA A 525 9.06 -21.09 -6.40
CA ALA A 525 9.65 -20.24 -7.42
C ALA A 525 10.94 -20.83 -8.04
N ARG A 526 11.77 -21.53 -7.24
CA ARG A 526 13.06 -22.11 -7.67
C ARG A 526 12.90 -23.47 -8.34
N SER A 527 11.97 -24.29 -7.86
CA SER A 527 11.85 -25.69 -8.27
C SER A 527 11.53 -25.86 -9.76
N GLY A 528 11.04 -24.83 -10.45
CA GLY A 528 10.52 -24.95 -11.82
C GLY A 528 9.41 -26.00 -11.94
N GLN A 529 8.97 -26.58 -10.82
CA GLN A 529 7.87 -27.51 -10.77
C GLN A 529 6.65 -26.66 -11.10
N ALA A 530 6.11 -26.90 -12.29
CA ALA A 530 4.68 -26.72 -12.45
C ALA A 530 4.00 -27.30 -11.20
N PRO A 531 3.05 -26.59 -10.58
CA PRO A 531 2.45 -26.96 -9.31
C PRO A 531 2.16 -28.47 -9.27
N ARG A 532 2.56 -29.15 -8.16
CA ARG A 532 2.43 -30.61 -7.96
C ARG A 532 1.15 -31.12 -8.64
N SER A 533 1.30 -32.08 -9.54
CA SER A 533 0.25 -32.62 -10.43
C SER A 533 -0.96 -33.24 -9.72
N ASP A 534 -0.99 -33.27 -8.39
CA ASP A 534 -2.19 -33.62 -7.60
C ASP A 534 -3.14 -32.42 -7.39
N HIS A 535 -2.69 -31.20 -7.72
CA HIS A 535 -3.53 -29.99 -7.78
C HIS A 535 -3.93 -29.60 -9.20
N VAL A 536 -3.60 -30.43 -10.20
CA VAL A 536 -4.26 -30.41 -11.52
C VAL A 536 -5.38 -31.46 -11.50
N LYS A 537 -6.45 -31.17 -10.77
CA LYS A 537 -7.77 -31.75 -11.05
C LYS A 537 -8.62 -30.66 -11.68
N LEU A 538 -8.86 -30.83 -12.99
CA LEU A 538 -9.44 -29.90 -13.99
C LEU A 538 -8.35 -28.97 -14.56
N MET A 539 -7.87 -29.08 -15.79
CA MET A 539 -8.44 -29.63 -17.02
C MET A 539 -7.33 -30.31 -17.82
N GLU A 540 -7.36 -31.63 -17.95
CA GLU A 540 -6.74 -32.29 -19.10
C GLU A 540 -7.38 -33.66 -19.33
N ARG A 541 -8.06 -33.80 -20.47
CA ARG A 541 -7.88 -34.97 -21.34
C ARG A 541 -7.77 -34.49 -22.79
N SER A 542 -6.73 -35.01 -23.43
CA SER A 542 -6.38 -35.05 -24.86
C SER A 542 -5.89 -33.75 -25.53
N ASP A 543 -4.61 -33.44 -25.32
CA ASP A 543 -3.49 -33.79 -26.21
C ASP A 543 -3.77 -33.86 -27.73
N HIS A 544 -3.38 -32.79 -28.44
CA HIS A 544 -2.51 -32.83 -29.62
C HIS A 544 -1.99 -31.40 -29.88
N SER A 545 -0.77 -31.07 -29.47
CA SER A 545 0.13 -30.17 -30.23
C SER A 545 1.44 -29.84 -29.50
N SER A 546 2.36 -30.80 -29.45
CA SER A 546 3.78 -30.50 -29.63
C SER A 546 4.16 -30.57 -31.12
N VAL A 547 3.32 -30.02 -31.98
CA VAL A 547 3.61 -29.63 -33.37
C VAL A 547 2.57 -28.54 -33.68
N LEU A 548 3.00 -27.45 -34.33
CA LEU A 548 2.20 -26.35 -34.87
C LEU A 548 2.24 -25.02 -34.10
N HIS A 549 3.45 -24.65 -33.68
CA HIS A 549 3.96 -23.25 -33.81
C HIS A 549 3.97 -22.75 -35.29
N ALA A 550 3.37 -23.53 -36.21
CA ALA A 550 3.17 -23.26 -37.64
C ALA A 550 1.67 -23.20 -38.05
N VAL A 551 0.68 -23.31 -37.13
CA VAL A 551 -0.76 -23.17 -37.46
C VAL A 551 -1.34 -21.79 -37.17
N GLY A 552 -0.73 -21.01 -36.27
CA GLY A 552 -1.20 -19.66 -35.94
C GLY A 552 -1.22 -18.71 -37.13
N VAL A 553 -0.29 -18.89 -38.08
CA VAL A 553 -0.24 -18.08 -39.32
C VAL A 553 -1.16 -18.66 -40.41
N GLN A 554 -1.36 -19.97 -40.45
CA GLN A 554 -2.19 -20.63 -41.48
C GLN A 554 -3.70 -20.48 -41.21
N CYS A 555 -4.15 -20.56 -39.94
CA CYS A 555 -5.54 -20.32 -39.56
C CYS A 555 -5.95 -18.85 -39.72
N PHE A 556 -5.01 -17.92 -39.49
CA PHE A 556 -5.22 -16.49 -39.73
C PHE A 556 -5.38 -16.17 -41.22
N LEU A 557 -4.63 -16.86 -42.10
CA LEU A 557 -4.75 -16.76 -43.55
C LEU A 557 -6.02 -17.44 -44.12
N GLU A 558 -6.51 -18.52 -43.50
CA GLU A 558 -7.79 -19.15 -43.84
C GLU A 558 -8.99 -18.28 -43.43
N LEU A 559 -8.91 -17.58 -42.28
CA LEU A 559 -9.90 -16.61 -41.80
C LEU A 559 -9.99 -15.39 -42.73
N LEU A 560 -8.85 -14.88 -43.20
CA LEU A 560 -8.80 -13.82 -44.22
C LEU A 560 -9.40 -14.26 -45.57
N ARG A 561 -9.17 -15.52 -46.00
CA ARG A 561 -9.76 -16.11 -47.23
C ARG A 561 -11.24 -16.43 -47.11
N TRP A 562 -11.77 -16.55 -45.90
CA TRP A 562 -13.20 -16.71 -45.64
C TRP A 562 -13.91 -15.34 -45.67
N LEU A 563 -13.30 -14.32 -45.06
CA LEU A 563 -13.78 -12.93 -45.09
C LEU A 563 -13.81 -12.36 -46.53
N GLU A 564 -12.83 -12.72 -47.38
CA GLU A 564 -12.83 -12.36 -48.82
C GLU A 564 -14.02 -12.97 -49.59
N ARG A 565 -14.46 -14.19 -49.23
CA ARG A 565 -15.54 -14.92 -49.93
C ARG A 565 -16.95 -14.52 -49.48
N ALA A 566 -17.10 -13.94 -48.28
CA ALA A 566 -18.38 -13.56 -47.70
C ALA A 566 -18.88 -12.16 -48.13
N SER A 567 -18.07 -11.40 -48.86
CA SER A 567 -18.29 -9.99 -49.29
C SER A 567 -19.41 -9.77 -50.33
N GLY A 568 -20.28 -10.76 -50.57
CA GLY A 568 -21.17 -10.78 -51.74
C GLY A 568 -22.64 -10.42 -51.52
N ARG A 569 -23.14 -10.25 -50.29
CA ARG A 569 -24.57 -9.99 -50.06
C ARG A 569 -24.79 -9.04 -48.89
N PHE A 570 -25.83 -8.22 -49.01
CA PHE A 570 -26.30 -7.17 -48.10
C PHE A 570 -25.67 -5.78 -48.32
N ARG A 571 -26.18 -5.13 -49.38
CA ARG A 571 -26.20 -3.67 -49.51
C ARG A 571 -27.40 -3.13 -48.72
N ASP A 572 -27.19 -1.95 -48.14
CA ASP A 572 -28.16 -1.07 -47.47
C ASP A 572 -28.45 -1.36 -46.00
N LEU A 573 -27.86 -0.54 -45.10
CA LEU A 573 -28.44 -0.03 -43.83
C LEU A 573 -27.37 0.79 -43.04
N ASP A 574 -27.58 2.11 -42.98
CA ASP A 574 -26.59 3.15 -42.65
C ASP A 574 -26.72 3.70 -41.20
N TRP A 575 -27.05 2.86 -40.21
CA TRP A 575 -27.24 3.33 -38.82
C TRP A 575 -26.81 2.30 -37.75
N LEU A 576 -26.19 2.84 -36.69
CA LEU A 576 -25.79 2.20 -35.41
C LEU A 576 -24.51 1.32 -35.38
N LEU A 577 -23.34 1.98 -35.26
CA LEU A 577 -22.20 1.46 -34.50
C LEU A 577 -21.81 2.52 -33.45
N ASP A 578 -22.15 2.26 -32.19
CA ASP A 578 -21.79 3.10 -31.06
C ASP A 578 -20.28 3.01 -30.81
N ARG A 579 -19.54 4.13 -30.94
CA ARG A 579 -18.09 4.21 -30.67
C ARG A 579 -17.76 3.75 -29.24
N ASP A 580 -18.71 3.80 -28.31
CA ASP A 580 -18.51 3.30 -26.94
C ASP A 580 -18.49 1.77 -26.83
N PHE A 581 -18.98 1.03 -27.83
CA PHE A 581 -18.90 -0.43 -27.89
C PHE A 581 -17.47 -0.89 -28.22
N LEU A 582 -16.77 -0.16 -29.09
CA LEU A 582 -15.34 -0.36 -29.35
C LEU A 582 -14.49 -0.03 -28.13
N PHE A 583 -14.88 0.94 -27.29
CA PHE A 583 -14.15 1.24 -26.05
C PHE A 583 -14.33 0.15 -24.97
N PHE A 584 -15.50 -0.51 -24.92
CA PHE A 584 -15.74 -1.68 -24.07
C PHE A 584 -14.89 -2.88 -24.53
N LEU A 585 -14.81 -3.10 -25.85
CA LEU A 585 -13.86 -4.05 -26.44
C LEU A 585 -12.40 -3.62 -26.22
N GLU A 586 -12.08 -2.33 -26.25
CA GLU A 586 -10.73 -1.80 -25.97
C GLU A 586 -10.31 -1.95 -24.51
N SER A 587 -11.25 -1.93 -23.56
CA SER A 587 -10.98 -2.33 -22.17
C SER A 587 -10.65 -3.82 -22.03
N LEU A 588 -10.97 -4.63 -23.04
CA LEU A 588 -10.51 -6.01 -23.23
C LEU A 588 -9.32 -6.11 -24.23
N ARG A 589 -8.92 -5.03 -24.92
CA ARG A 589 -7.94 -4.97 -26.04
C ARG A 589 -6.61 -4.28 -25.71
N ASP A 590 -6.20 -4.11 -24.46
CA ASP A 590 -4.82 -3.67 -24.13
C ASP A 590 -3.76 -4.79 -24.35
N ARG A 591 -4.03 -5.71 -25.29
CA ARG A 591 -3.03 -6.36 -26.16
C ARG A 591 -3.62 -6.48 -27.58
N CYS A 592 -2.84 -5.98 -28.54
CA CYS A 592 -2.97 -6.07 -30.01
C CYS A 592 -3.52 -4.80 -30.70
N ASP A 593 -2.59 -4.15 -31.42
CA ASP A 593 -2.79 -3.10 -32.41
C ASP A 593 -3.32 -3.63 -33.75
N ASP A 594 -3.87 -2.69 -34.52
CA ASP A 594 -4.24 -2.66 -35.94
C ASP A 594 -5.56 -3.29 -36.44
N GLY A 595 -6.58 -2.42 -36.50
CA GLY A 595 -7.45 -2.14 -37.67
C GLY A 595 -8.46 -3.19 -38.17
N PHE A 596 -9.78 -2.94 -38.01
CA PHE A 596 -10.81 -2.87 -39.08
C PHE A 596 -12.26 -2.73 -38.56
N ASN A 597 -13.13 -2.15 -39.40
CA ASN A 597 -14.55 -1.77 -39.22
C ASN A 597 -15.57 -2.89 -39.56
N GLY A 598 -16.75 -2.92 -38.89
CA GLY A 598 -18.07 -3.21 -39.53
C GLY A 598 -18.91 -4.44 -39.12
N ALA A 599 -19.93 -4.21 -38.27
CA ALA A 599 -21.27 -4.83 -38.08
C ALA A 599 -21.54 -6.37 -38.04
N SER A 600 -22.00 -6.87 -36.87
CA SER A 600 -23.29 -7.58 -36.69
C SER A 600 -23.65 -7.66 -35.19
N CYS A 601 -24.87 -7.28 -34.83
CA CYS A 601 -25.41 -7.50 -33.49
C CYS A 601 -25.60 -9.01 -33.30
N ILE A 602 -24.64 -9.70 -32.69
CA ILE A 602 -24.79 -11.03 -32.08
C ILE A 602 -23.53 -11.28 -31.20
N SER A 603 -23.80 -11.49 -29.89
CA SER A 603 -22.97 -12.04 -28.81
C SER A 603 -21.54 -11.52 -28.55
N LEU A 604 -21.36 -10.98 -27.36
CA LEU A 604 -20.09 -11.00 -26.61
C LEU A 604 -19.92 -12.29 -25.77
N ALA A 605 -20.81 -13.26 -25.94
CA ALA A 605 -20.78 -14.54 -25.23
C ALA A 605 -19.80 -15.55 -25.89
N GLY A 606 -19.52 -15.43 -27.19
CA GLY A 606 -18.78 -16.43 -27.96
C GLY A 606 -17.28 -16.57 -27.69
N LEU A 607 -16.63 -15.63 -27.00
CA LEU A 607 -15.18 -15.68 -26.74
C LEU A 607 -14.79 -16.47 -25.48
N GLU A 608 -15.74 -16.70 -24.55
CA GLU A 608 -15.52 -17.56 -23.37
C GLU A 608 -16.45 -18.79 -23.32
N LEU A 609 -17.64 -18.77 -23.96
CA LEU A 609 -18.66 -19.82 -23.79
C LEU A 609 -18.71 -20.89 -24.91
N GLY A 610 -17.78 -20.86 -25.87
CA GLY A 610 -17.82 -21.71 -27.05
C GLY A 610 -18.81 -21.22 -28.13
N SER A 611 -18.61 -21.65 -29.36
CA SER A 611 -19.31 -21.17 -30.56
C SER A 611 -20.82 -21.42 -30.60
N ASP A 612 -21.35 -22.23 -29.69
CA ASP A 612 -22.66 -22.87 -29.84
C ASP A 612 -23.79 -22.17 -29.05
N ARG A 613 -23.48 -21.09 -28.29
CA ARG A 613 -24.41 -20.45 -27.32
C ARG A 613 -24.63 -18.95 -27.51
N VAL A 614 -24.26 -18.48 -28.70
CA VAL A 614 -24.14 -17.08 -29.11
C VAL A 614 -25.52 -16.38 -29.20
N ASP A 615 -26.61 -17.14 -29.29
CA ASP A 615 -28.00 -16.69 -29.37
C ASP A 615 -28.77 -16.74 -28.03
N GLU A 616 -28.13 -17.17 -26.93
CA GLU A 616 -28.76 -17.31 -25.61
C GLU A 616 -28.65 -16.06 -24.72
N ALA A 617 -27.81 -15.07 -25.05
CA ALA A 617 -27.57 -13.89 -24.22
C ALA A 617 -27.44 -12.59 -25.02
N LEU A 618 -28.01 -11.50 -24.46
CA LEU A 618 -27.97 -10.16 -25.04
C LEU A 618 -27.47 -9.15 -24.01
N VAL A 619 -26.33 -8.49 -24.28
CA VAL A 619 -25.82 -7.38 -23.45
C VAL A 619 -26.15 -6.06 -24.12
N VAL A 620 -26.87 -5.18 -23.44
CA VAL A 620 -27.32 -3.89 -23.96
C VAL A 620 -26.79 -2.71 -23.15
N ARG A 621 -26.61 -1.57 -23.84
CA ARG A 621 -26.30 -0.27 -23.24
C ARG A 621 -27.48 0.70 -23.40
N THR A 622 -27.25 1.97 -23.11
CA THR A 622 -28.28 3.00 -22.92
C THR A 622 -29.26 3.18 -24.09
N TYR A 623 -28.79 3.10 -25.34
CA TYR A 623 -29.63 3.43 -26.51
C TYR A 623 -30.35 2.22 -27.14
N THR A 624 -29.99 1.00 -26.78
CA THR A 624 -30.60 -0.20 -27.35
C THR A 624 -31.93 -0.47 -26.66
N LYS A 625 -33.05 -0.34 -27.39
CA LYS A 625 -34.37 -0.71 -26.89
C LYS A 625 -34.60 -2.22 -27.03
N VAL A 626 -34.88 -2.88 -25.91
CA VAL A 626 -35.29 -4.29 -25.84
C VAL A 626 -36.80 -4.31 -25.70
N ASP A 627 -37.49 -4.20 -26.83
CA ASP A 627 -38.94 -4.22 -26.93
C ASP A 627 -39.46 -5.58 -27.41
N GLN A 628 -40.78 -5.72 -27.50
CA GLN A 628 -41.43 -6.95 -27.92
C GLN A 628 -40.95 -7.42 -29.32
N GLN A 629 -40.71 -6.48 -30.24
CA GLN A 629 -40.28 -6.78 -31.60
C GLN A 629 -38.86 -7.36 -31.65
N LEU A 630 -37.95 -6.86 -30.80
CA LEU A 630 -36.61 -7.42 -30.65
C LEU A 630 -36.66 -8.81 -30.00
N LEU A 631 -37.43 -8.96 -28.93
CA LEU A 631 -37.57 -10.24 -28.22
C LEU A 631 -38.17 -11.34 -29.12
N ASP A 632 -39.12 -11.01 -30.01
CA ASP A 632 -39.71 -11.95 -30.96
C ASP A 632 -38.71 -12.45 -32.02
N ARG A 633 -37.65 -11.69 -32.29
CA ARG A 633 -36.58 -12.07 -33.22
C ARG A 633 -35.46 -12.89 -32.55
N ALA A 634 -35.49 -13.05 -31.23
CA ALA A 634 -34.48 -13.75 -30.44
C ALA A 634 -35.12 -14.89 -29.61
N PRO A 635 -35.63 -15.96 -30.25
CA PRO A 635 -36.44 -16.99 -29.58
C PRO A 635 -35.66 -17.85 -28.57
N ASN A 636 -34.32 -17.91 -28.68
CA ASN A 636 -33.45 -18.70 -27.82
C ASN A 636 -32.86 -17.89 -26.65
N LEU A 637 -33.24 -16.61 -26.52
CA LEU A 637 -32.68 -15.70 -25.54
C LEU A 637 -33.05 -16.14 -24.12
N LYS A 638 -32.06 -16.37 -23.25
CA LYS A 638 -32.23 -16.74 -21.84
C LYS A 638 -31.95 -15.58 -20.90
N VAL A 639 -31.08 -14.64 -21.29
CA VAL A 639 -30.68 -13.51 -20.45
C VAL A 639 -30.50 -12.21 -21.24
N VAL A 640 -31.03 -11.11 -20.70
CA VAL A 640 -30.74 -9.74 -21.12
C VAL A 640 -29.95 -9.05 -20.01
N ALA A 641 -28.76 -8.57 -20.34
CA ALA A 641 -27.88 -7.88 -19.42
C ALA A 641 -27.78 -6.40 -19.75
N ARG A 642 -28.10 -5.55 -18.78
CA ARG A 642 -27.93 -4.11 -18.89
C ARG A 642 -26.56 -3.71 -18.32
N ALA A 643 -25.65 -3.24 -19.17
CA ALA A 643 -24.38 -2.66 -18.74
C ALA A 643 -24.57 -1.21 -18.25
N GLY A 644 -25.18 -1.09 -17.07
CA GLY A 644 -25.45 0.13 -16.31
C GLY A 644 -26.62 -0.04 -15.33
N VAL A 645 -26.99 1.04 -14.63
CA VAL A 645 -28.00 1.03 -13.56
C VAL A 645 -29.46 1.06 -14.04
N GLY A 646 -29.85 2.03 -14.88
CA GLY A 646 -31.22 2.16 -15.40
C GLY A 646 -31.66 1.04 -16.33
N LEU A 647 -32.94 0.69 -16.29
CA LEU A 647 -33.56 -0.41 -17.05
C LEU A 647 -34.65 0.07 -18.02
N ASP A 648 -34.80 1.38 -18.18
CA ASP A 648 -35.91 2.02 -18.91
C ASP A 648 -35.96 1.66 -20.40
N ASN A 649 -34.85 1.16 -20.94
CA ASN A 649 -34.72 0.68 -22.30
C ASN A 649 -35.07 -0.81 -22.48
N ILE A 650 -35.51 -1.50 -21.42
CA ILE A 650 -35.87 -2.92 -21.44
C ILE A 650 -37.32 -3.10 -20.99
N ASP A 651 -38.12 -3.77 -21.81
CA ASP A 651 -39.47 -4.20 -21.45
C ASP A 651 -39.40 -5.40 -20.49
N LEU A 652 -39.30 -5.11 -19.19
CA LEU A 652 -39.15 -6.11 -18.13
C LEU A 652 -40.34 -7.08 -18.08
N ASP A 653 -41.56 -6.61 -18.35
CA ASP A 653 -42.76 -7.46 -18.35
C ASP A 653 -42.73 -8.45 -19.52
N ALA A 654 -42.29 -7.99 -20.71
CA ALA A 654 -42.12 -8.84 -21.89
C ALA A 654 -40.98 -9.85 -21.74
N CYS A 655 -39.88 -9.49 -21.05
CA CYS A 655 -38.81 -10.43 -20.69
C CYS A 655 -39.32 -11.49 -19.72
N LYS A 656 -40.00 -11.05 -18.64
CA LYS A 656 -40.55 -11.94 -17.61
C LYS A 656 -41.58 -12.91 -18.17
N SER A 657 -42.49 -12.46 -19.04
CA SER A 657 -43.50 -13.33 -19.66
C SER A 657 -42.91 -14.44 -20.55
N ARG A 658 -41.68 -14.24 -21.05
CA ARG A 658 -40.94 -15.19 -21.89
C ARG A 658 -39.93 -16.03 -21.10
N GLY A 659 -39.83 -15.86 -19.77
CA GLY A 659 -38.85 -16.55 -18.94
C GLY A 659 -37.41 -16.07 -19.14
N ILE A 660 -37.22 -14.88 -19.70
CA ILE A 660 -35.91 -14.29 -19.95
C ILE A 660 -35.48 -13.52 -18.70
N ARG A 661 -34.33 -13.89 -18.12
CA ARG A 661 -33.79 -13.18 -16.94
C ARG A 661 -33.22 -11.84 -17.36
N VAL A 662 -33.40 -10.83 -16.52
CA VAL A 662 -32.76 -9.52 -16.72
C VAL A 662 -31.75 -9.29 -15.60
N VAL A 663 -30.51 -8.95 -15.95
CA VAL A 663 -29.44 -8.63 -14.99
C VAL A 663 -28.87 -7.24 -15.29
N HIS A 664 -28.34 -6.57 -14.28
CA HIS A 664 -27.80 -5.22 -14.45
C HIS A 664 -26.68 -4.92 -13.45
N THR A 665 -26.14 -3.70 -13.51
CA THR A 665 -24.99 -3.30 -12.69
C THR A 665 -25.36 -2.17 -11.73
N PRO A 666 -26.13 -2.47 -10.67
CA PRO A 666 -26.50 -1.46 -9.68
C PRO A 666 -25.23 -0.86 -9.07
N HIS A 667 -25.25 0.44 -8.79
CA HIS A 667 -24.16 1.20 -8.14
C HIS A 667 -22.84 1.32 -8.90
N ALA A 668 -22.60 0.58 -9.99
CA ALA A 668 -21.31 0.49 -10.67
C ALA A 668 -20.76 1.83 -11.19
N ASN A 669 -21.64 2.78 -11.51
CA ASN A 669 -21.29 4.11 -12.00
C ASN A 669 -21.59 5.25 -11.01
N ALA A 670 -22.00 4.92 -9.78
CA ALA A 670 -22.56 5.90 -8.85
C ALA A 670 -21.58 7.01 -8.49
N MET A 671 -20.32 6.67 -8.19
CA MET A 671 -19.31 7.68 -7.82
C MET A 671 -18.98 8.62 -8.97
N SER A 672 -18.96 8.14 -10.21
CA SER A 672 -18.74 9.00 -11.38
C SER A 672 -19.86 10.02 -11.56
N VAL A 673 -21.12 9.63 -11.32
CA VAL A 673 -22.25 10.56 -11.35
C VAL A 673 -22.16 11.58 -10.21
N VAL A 674 -21.70 11.17 -9.02
CA VAL A 674 -21.44 12.09 -7.89
C VAL A 674 -20.36 13.10 -8.24
N GLU A 675 -19.21 12.65 -8.76
CA GLU A 675 -18.09 13.49 -9.20
C GLU A 675 -18.54 14.49 -10.27
N TYR A 676 -19.28 14.02 -11.28
CA TYR A 676 -19.84 14.87 -12.33
C TYR A 676 -20.78 15.94 -11.74
N THR A 677 -21.69 15.54 -10.84
CA THR A 677 -22.68 16.46 -10.24
C THR A 677 -21.99 17.55 -9.42
N ILE A 678 -21.01 17.18 -8.59
CA ILE A 678 -20.21 18.14 -7.79
C ILE A 678 -19.37 19.04 -8.72
N SER A 679 -18.74 18.48 -9.75
CA SER A 679 -17.94 19.24 -10.72
C SER A 679 -18.79 20.27 -11.47
N MET A 680 -19.98 19.88 -11.94
CA MET A 680 -20.91 20.79 -12.62
C MET A 680 -21.47 21.86 -11.69
N MET A 681 -21.74 21.52 -10.43
CA MET A 681 -22.13 22.50 -9.42
C MET A 681 -21.04 23.55 -9.18
N MET A 682 -19.78 23.11 -9.03
CA MET A 682 -18.63 24.01 -8.87
C MET A 682 -18.44 24.90 -10.12
N ARG A 683 -18.58 24.31 -11.32
CA ARG A 683 -18.54 25.03 -12.59
C ARG A 683 -19.67 26.06 -12.74
N ALA A 684 -20.85 25.79 -12.19
CA ALA A 684 -21.98 26.71 -12.25
C ALA A 684 -21.79 27.91 -11.31
N LEU A 685 -21.29 27.64 -10.10
CA LEU A 685 -21.12 28.66 -9.06
C LEU A 685 -19.82 29.47 -9.21
N ARG A 686 -18.84 28.95 -9.97
CA ARG A 686 -17.56 29.59 -10.25
C ARG A 686 -17.35 29.63 -11.76
N PRO A 687 -17.11 30.79 -12.38
CA PRO A 687 -17.14 30.94 -13.82
C PRO A 687 -15.78 30.53 -14.41
N ILE A 688 -15.29 29.33 -14.07
CA ILE A 688 -13.94 28.85 -14.37
C ILE A 688 -13.69 28.80 -15.90
N HIS A 689 -14.74 28.65 -16.71
CA HIS A 689 -14.64 28.58 -18.16
C HIS A 689 -14.76 29.93 -18.89
N SER A 690 -15.23 31.01 -18.24
CA SER A 690 -15.25 32.33 -18.91
C SER A 690 -13.84 32.92 -19.02
N ILE A 691 -12.88 32.33 -18.30
CA ILE A 691 -11.50 32.82 -18.14
C ILE A 691 -10.51 32.10 -19.10
N THR A 692 -10.95 31.12 -19.91
CA THR A 692 -10.06 30.39 -20.83
C THR A 692 -9.80 31.12 -22.17
N GLN A 693 -10.16 32.39 -22.29
CA GLN A 693 -9.77 33.21 -23.45
C GLN A 693 -8.31 33.68 -23.35
N SER A 694 -7.71 34.08 -24.48
CA SER A 694 -6.32 34.59 -24.54
C SER A 694 -6.12 35.74 -23.55
N LEU A 695 -5.33 35.49 -22.52
CA LEU A 695 -4.96 36.47 -21.49
C LEU A 695 -3.87 37.39 -22.03
N ASP A 696 -4.22 38.30 -22.94
CA ASP A 696 -3.34 39.43 -23.24
C ASP A 696 -3.42 40.48 -22.13
N VAL A 697 -2.39 41.32 -22.01
CA VAL A 697 -2.28 42.30 -20.91
C VAL A 697 -3.45 43.29 -20.89
N SER A 698 -4.07 43.55 -22.04
CA SER A 698 -5.23 44.46 -22.17
C SER A 698 -6.54 43.86 -21.66
N SER A 699 -6.71 42.54 -21.73
CA SER A 699 -7.94 41.84 -21.34
C SER A 699 -7.89 41.25 -19.93
N TRP A 700 -6.71 41.16 -19.31
CA TRP A 700 -6.50 40.56 -17.99
C TRP A 700 -7.36 41.18 -16.87
N HIS A 701 -7.45 42.50 -16.81
CA HIS A 701 -8.19 43.19 -15.75
C HIS A 701 -9.70 43.00 -15.89
N GLN A 702 -10.23 43.09 -17.10
CA GLN A 702 -11.65 42.83 -17.38
C GLN A 702 -12.00 41.36 -17.11
N ALA A 703 -11.18 40.41 -17.59
CA ALA A 703 -11.40 38.99 -17.33
C ALA A 703 -11.36 38.65 -15.83
N ARG A 704 -10.54 39.36 -15.04
CA ARG A 704 -10.50 39.22 -13.58
C ARG A 704 -11.72 39.83 -12.90
N GLU A 705 -12.25 40.94 -13.39
CA GLU A 705 -13.51 41.51 -12.90
C GLU A 705 -14.71 40.61 -13.25
N ASP A 706 -14.76 40.09 -14.48
CA ASP A 706 -15.78 39.16 -14.96
C ASP A 706 -15.73 37.79 -14.24
N ALA A 707 -14.58 37.46 -13.62
CA ALA A 707 -14.39 36.25 -12.81
C ALA A 707 -14.92 36.38 -11.37
N ILE A 708 -15.18 37.61 -10.90
CA ILE A 708 -15.75 37.85 -9.57
C ILE A 708 -17.21 37.39 -9.61
N THR A 709 -17.51 36.34 -8.85
CA THR A 709 -18.87 35.81 -8.72
C THR A 709 -19.43 36.07 -7.33
N GLU A 710 -20.75 36.11 -7.25
CA GLU A 710 -21.48 36.19 -5.98
C GLU A 710 -21.45 34.88 -5.18
N GLY A 711 -20.91 33.77 -5.73
CA GLY A 711 -21.12 32.42 -5.24
C GLY A 711 -19.91 31.72 -4.62
N SER A 712 -19.97 31.47 -3.31
CA SER A 712 -19.20 30.41 -2.65
C SER A 712 -20.07 29.17 -2.50
N VAL A 713 -19.50 27.96 -2.57
CA VAL A 713 -20.25 26.75 -2.19
C VAL A 713 -20.49 26.72 -0.68
N VAL A 714 -19.55 27.22 0.12
CA VAL A 714 -19.68 27.28 1.58
C VAL A 714 -20.87 28.16 1.96
N GLY A 715 -21.79 27.63 2.75
CA GLY A 715 -23.01 28.31 3.20
C GLY A 715 -24.15 28.34 2.19
N THR A 716 -23.93 27.92 0.94
CA THR A 716 -24.97 27.84 -0.08
C THR A 716 -25.89 26.64 0.19
N THR A 717 -27.18 26.81 -0.08
CA THR A 717 -28.17 25.73 0.10
C THR A 717 -28.24 24.84 -1.15
N LEU A 718 -28.00 23.55 -0.97
CA LEU A 718 -28.21 22.49 -1.96
C LEU A 718 -29.50 21.72 -1.65
N GLY A 719 -30.41 21.65 -2.60
CA GLY A 719 -31.59 20.80 -2.60
C GLY A 719 -31.35 19.51 -3.39
N VAL A 720 -31.46 18.36 -2.73
CA VAL A 720 -31.34 17.04 -3.37
C VAL A 720 -32.72 16.41 -3.52
N ILE A 721 -33.18 16.21 -4.77
CA ILE A 721 -34.44 15.52 -5.07
C ILE A 721 -34.11 14.08 -5.46
N GLY A 722 -34.52 13.12 -4.61
CA GLY A 722 -34.09 11.72 -4.68
C GLY A 722 -32.82 11.48 -3.87
N LEU A 723 -32.98 11.02 -2.63
CA LEU A 723 -31.92 10.70 -1.68
C LEU A 723 -31.55 9.19 -1.72
N GLY A 724 -31.71 8.54 -2.87
CA GLY A 724 -31.21 7.21 -3.12
C GLY A 724 -29.67 7.13 -3.08
N TYR A 725 -29.10 6.03 -3.56
CA TYR A 725 -27.66 5.74 -3.45
C TYR A 725 -26.72 6.84 -4.00
N ILE A 726 -27.12 7.51 -5.09
CA ILE A 726 -26.35 8.63 -5.68
C ILE A 726 -26.62 9.91 -4.89
N GLY A 727 -27.89 10.25 -4.66
CA GLY A 727 -28.28 11.49 -3.98
C GLY A 727 -27.71 11.60 -2.56
N SER A 728 -27.67 10.50 -1.80
CA SER A 728 -27.08 10.51 -0.45
C SER A 728 -25.57 10.79 -0.45
N ARG A 729 -24.85 10.36 -1.49
CA ARG A 729 -23.42 10.64 -1.65
C ARG A 729 -23.15 12.06 -2.13
N VAL A 730 -24.01 12.59 -3.01
CA VAL A 730 -23.97 14.01 -3.36
C VAL A 730 -24.22 14.87 -2.11
N ALA A 731 -25.20 14.52 -1.28
CA ALA A 731 -25.47 15.18 -0.02
C ALA A 731 -24.27 15.13 0.95
N LEU A 732 -23.64 13.97 1.11
CA LEU A 732 -22.43 13.81 1.93
C LEU A 732 -21.27 14.68 1.42
N ALA A 733 -20.99 14.62 0.11
CA ALA A 733 -19.91 15.39 -0.50
C ALA A 733 -20.14 16.90 -0.36
N ALA A 734 -21.36 17.37 -0.64
CA ALA A 734 -21.73 18.78 -0.52
C ALA A 734 -21.68 19.28 0.94
N SER A 735 -22.11 18.46 1.90
CA SER A 735 -21.99 18.77 3.33
C SER A 735 -20.51 18.93 3.74
N GLY A 736 -19.64 18.05 3.26
CA GLY A 736 -18.18 18.16 3.44
C GLY A 736 -17.56 19.43 2.83
N LEU A 737 -18.18 19.98 1.78
CA LEU A 737 -17.81 21.28 1.19
C LEU A 737 -18.39 22.49 1.94
N GLY A 738 -19.09 22.26 3.06
CA GLY A 738 -19.69 23.32 3.88
C GLY A 738 -21.02 23.85 3.36
N MET A 739 -21.72 23.12 2.49
CA MET A 739 -23.06 23.50 2.02
C MET A 739 -24.14 23.16 3.06
N ARG A 740 -25.23 23.94 3.09
CA ARG A 740 -26.45 23.51 3.78
C ARG A 740 -27.22 22.58 2.86
N VAL A 741 -27.35 21.30 3.22
CA VAL A 741 -28.03 20.33 2.37
C VAL A 741 -29.44 20.06 2.88
N VAL A 742 -30.43 20.26 2.02
CA VAL A 742 -31.83 19.88 2.23
C VAL A 742 -32.23 18.83 1.19
N HIS A 743 -33.17 17.96 1.53
CA HIS A 743 -33.57 16.89 0.61
C HIS A 743 -35.08 16.64 0.61
N ASN A 744 -35.55 16.10 -0.52
CA ASN A 744 -36.89 15.55 -0.66
C ASN A 744 -36.80 14.14 -1.30
N ASP A 745 -37.35 13.14 -0.62
CA ASP A 745 -37.50 11.78 -1.12
C ASP A 745 -38.83 11.20 -0.60
N LEU A 746 -39.37 10.19 -1.29
CA LEU A 746 -40.54 9.46 -0.81
C LEU A 746 -40.22 8.56 0.39
N ARG A 747 -38.95 8.21 0.59
CA ARG A 747 -38.45 7.40 1.69
C ARG A 747 -37.76 8.29 2.71
N GLN A 748 -37.94 7.99 4.00
CA GLN A 748 -37.09 8.55 5.03
C GLN A 748 -35.73 7.83 4.99
N ILE A 749 -34.68 8.57 4.64
CA ILE A 749 -33.32 8.07 4.50
C ILE A 749 -32.42 8.94 5.38
N GLU A 750 -31.64 8.32 6.26
CA GLU A 750 -30.67 9.05 7.08
C GLU A 750 -29.48 9.49 6.22
N ALA A 751 -29.22 10.79 6.19
CA ALA A 751 -28.08 11.42 5.52
C ALA A 751 -27.72 12.71 6.27
N PRO A 752 -26.52 13.28 6.08
CA PRO A 752 -26.14 14.57 6.63
C PRO A 752 -26.84 15.74 5.90
N SER A 753 -28.17 15.70 5.83
CA SER A 753 -29.04 16.66 5.18
C SER A 753 -30.39 16.74 5.91
N GLN A 754 -31.08 17.87 5.77
CA GLN A 754 -32.37 18.11 6.41
C GLN A 754 -33.52 17.76 5.46
N ALA A 755 -34.44 16.90 5.88
CA ALA A 755 -35.64 16.60 5.09
C ALA A 755 -36.57 17.82 5.04
N CYS A 756 -37.14 18.10 3.87
CA CYS A 756 -38.09 19.19 3.66
C CYS A 756 -39.16 18.81 2.62
N SER A 757 -40.21 19.63 2.51
CA SER A 757 -41.22 19.42 1.46
C SER A 757 -40.62 19.74 0.08
N PHE A 758 -41.19 19.14 -0.96
CA PHE A 758 -40.74 19.37 -2.34
C PHE A 758 -40.80 20.86 -2.71
N ASP A 759 -41.88 21.54 -2.35
CA ASP A 759 -42.07 22.96 -2.60
C ASP A 759 -41.10 23.85 -1.82
N ASP A 760 -40.82 23.52 -0.56
CA ASP A 760 -39.86 24.29 0.26
C ASP A 760 -38.45 24.17 -0.30
N LEU A 761 -38.05 22.96 -0.72
CA LEU A 761 -36.77 22.70 -1.37
C LEU A 761 -36.60 23.59 -2.61
N LEU A 762 -37.62 23.64 -3.47
CA LEU A 762 -37.57 24.43 -4.70
C LEU A 762 -37.45 25.93 -4.43
N LYS A 763 -38.10 26.43 -3.38
CA LYS A 763 -38.08 27.86 -3.00
C LYS A 763 -36.77 28.29 -2.34
N GLU A 764 -36.17 27.42 -1.52
CA GLU A 764 -35.02 27.79 -0.68
C GLU A 764 -33.65 27.47 -1.31
N ALA A 765 -33.58 26.45 -2.17
CA ALA A 765 -32.32 25.95 -2.67
C ALA A 765 -31.76 26.84 -3.79
N ARG A 766 -30.47 27.21 -3.66
CA ARG A 766 -29.73 27.93 -4.71
C ARG A 766 -29.24 26.96 -5.78
N VAL A 767 -28.95 25.72 -5.39
CA VAL A 767 -28.60 24.60 -6.26
C VAL A 767 -29.60 23.48 -6.04
N VAL A 768 -30.14 22.91 -7.11
CA VAL A 768 -31.04 21.75 -7.07
C VAL A 768 -30.46 20.64 -7.95
N CYS A 769 -30.33 19.42 -7.44
CA CYS A 769 -29.91 18.26 -8.23
C CYS A 769 -30.93 17.12 -8.17
N LEU A 770 -31.12 16.46 -9.31
CA LEU A 770 -32.12 15.40 -9.50
C LEU A 770 -31.45 14.02 -9.59
N HIS A 771 -31.83 13.11 -8.70
CA HIS A 771 -31.36 11.71 -8.63
C HIS A 771 -32.52 10.73 -8.46
N VAL A 772 -33.59 10.92 -9.23
CA VAL A 772 -34.81 10.11 -9.17
C VAL A 772 -34.77 8.89 -10.09
N ASP A 773 -35.65 7.92 -9.82
CA ASP A 773 -35.78 6.69 -10.60
C ASP A 773 -36.63 6.86 -11.88
N GLY A 774 -36.73 5.79 -12.65
CA GLY A 774 -37.35 5.75 -13.98
C GLY A 774 -38.88 5.71 -14.02
N ARG A 775 -39.57 5.81 -12.89
CA ARG A 775 -41.02 5.60 -12.83
C ARG A 775 -41.80 6.69 -13.57
N ALA A 776 -42.96 6.31 -14.11
CA ALA A 776 -43.84 7.21 -14.85
C ALA A 776 -44.28 8.45 -14.06
N SER A 777 -44.41 8.35 -12.73
CA SER A 777 -44.80 9.49 -11.88
C SER A 777 -43.74 10.58 -11.77
N ASN A 778 -42.50 10.34 -12.21
CA ASN A 778 -41.45 11.38 -12.26
C ASN A 778 -41.45 12.12 -13.61
N LYS A 779 -42.34 11.79 -14.55
CA LYS A 779 -42.40 12.48 -15.84
C LYS A 779 -42.82 13.93 -15.66
N HIS A 780 -42.01 14.84 -16.20
CA HIS A 780 -42.13 16.29 -16.07
C HIS A 780 -42.28 16.73 -14.60
N LEU A 781 -41.55 16.06 -13.69
CA LEU A 781 -41.49 16.44 -12.27
C LEU A 781 -41.10 17.91 -12.09
N ILE A 782 -40.23 18.42 -12.96
CA ILE A 782 -39.96 19.86 -13.09
C ILE A 782 -40.66 20.37 -14.35
N SER A 783 -41.85 20.95 -14.15
CA SER A 783 -42.68 21.57 -15.20
C SER A 783 -42.69 23.10 -15.06
N SER A 784 -43.51 23.78 -15.88
CA SER A 784 -43.69 25.25 -15.79
C SER A 784 -44.10 25.72 -14.39
N GLU A 785 -44.89 24.92 -13.67
CA GLU A 785 -45.30 25.22 -12.29
C GLU A 785 -44.09 25.22 -11.35
N GLN A 786 -43.27 24.16 -11.37
CA GLN A 786 -42.11 24.03 -10.49
C GLN A 786 -41.02 25.06 -10.82
N PHE A 787 -40.80 25.37 -12.11
CA PHE A 787 -39.90 26.45 -12.50
C PHE A 787 -40.34 27.81 -11.94
N THR A 788 -41.65 28.07 -11.81
CA THR A 788 -42.17 29.31 -11.20
C THR A 788 -41.89 29.39 -9.70
N MET A 789 -41.71 28.25 -9.02
CA MET A 789 -41.38 28.19 -7.59
C MET A 789 -39.88 28.38 -7.31
N MET A 790 -39.03 28.08 -8.29
CA MET A 790 -37.58 28.17 -8.16
C MET A 790 -37.10 29.63 -8.16
N ARG A 791 -35.93 29.85 -7.58
CA ARG A 791 -35.25 31.14 -7.65
C ARG A 791 -34.88 31.48 -9.11
N PRO A 792 -34.96 32.76 -9.53
CA PRO A 792 -34.52 33.20 -10.86
C PRO A 792 -33.05 32.87 -11.17
N ASP A 793 -32.21 32.78 -10.14
CA ASP A 793 -30.78 32.52 -10.28
C ASP A 793 -30.40 31.04 -10.17
N VAL A 794 -31.34 30.11 -9.92
CA VAL A 794 -31.09 28.70 -9.55
C VAL A 794 -30.06 27.97 -10.42
N VAL A 795 -29.24 27.11 -9.81
CA VAL A 795 -28.48 26.07 -10.55
C VAL A 795 -29.27 24.78 -10.51
N LEU A 796 -29.80 24.31 -11.64
CA LEU A 796 -30.53 23.04 -11.73
C LEU A 796 -29.69 22.00 -12.49
N ILE A 797 -29.41 20.86 -11.85
CA ILE A 797 -28.59 19.78 -12.42
C ILE A 797 -29.43 18.51 -12.55
N ASN A 798 -29.53 17.96 -13.77
CA ASN A 798 -30.15 16.67 -14.01
C ASN A 798 -29.16 15.68 -14.64
N ALA A 799 -28.82 14.64 -13.86
CA ALA A 799 -28.02 13.50 -14.30
C ALA A 799 -28.77 12.17 -14.08
N SER A 800 -30.11 12.23 -13.97
CA SER A 800 -30.96 11.07 -13.67
C SER A 800 -31.66 10.55 -14.93
N ARG A 801 -32.78 11.16 -15.33
CA ARG A 801 -33.53 10.83 -16.55
C ARG A 801 -34.01 12.10 -17.26
N GLY A 802 -33.95 12.11 -18.58
CA GLY A 802 -34.30 13.28 -19.39
C GLY A 802 -35.74 13.73 -19.22
N PHE A 803 -36.67 12.76 -19.24
CA PHE A 803 -38.12 13.01 -19.14
C PHE A 803 -38.57 13.61 -17.79
N VAL A 804 -37.66 13.74 -16.81
CA VAL A 804 -37.96 14.34 -15.49
C VAL A 804 -38.19 15.84 -15.62
N ILE A 805 -37.63 16.47 -16.65
CA ILE A 805 -37.76 17.90 -16.92
C ILE A 805 -38.57 18.09 -18.19
N ASP A 806 -39.54 19.02 -18.15
CA ASP A 806 -40.21 19.49 -19.37
C ASP A 806 -39.25 20.42 -20.15
N PRO A 807 -38.77 20.01 -21.35
CA PRO A 807 -37.77 20.77 -22.10
C PRO A 807 -38.28 22.12 -22.58
N VAL A 808 -39.58 22.26 -22.87
CA VAL A 808 -40.18 23.53 -23.32
C VAL A 808 -40.30 24.50 -22.15
N ALA A 809 -40.62 24.00 -20.96
CA ALA A 809 -40.64 24.82 -19.75
C ALA A 809 -39.22 25.28 -19.37
N ALA A 810 -38.23 24.40 -19.47
CA ALA A 810 -36.83 24.71 -19.21
C ALA A 810 -36.28 25.79 -20.15
N GLU A 811 -36.59 25.69 -21.46
CA GLU A 811 -36.22 26.70 -22.46
C GLU A 811 -36.77 28.08 -22.11
N ARG A 812 -38.08 28.17 -21.83
CA ARG A 812 -38.71 29.44 -21.46
C ARG A 812 -38.12 30.03 -20.18
N PHE A 813 -37.90 29.19 -19.18
CA PHE A 813 -37.32 29.63 -17.91
C PHE A 813 -35.89 30.17 -18.09
N ALA A 814 -35.04 29.45 -18.84
CA ALA A 814 -33.69 29.89 -19.13
C ALA A 814 -33.66 31.19 -19.96
N ALA A 815 -34.55 31.33 -20.95
CA ALA A 815 -34.63 32.55 -21.76
C ALA A 815 -35.09 33.77 -20.95
N GLN A 816 -35.93 33.58 -19.93
CA GLN A 816 -36.44 34.66 -19.08
C GLN A 816 -35.48 35.03 -17.93
N ASN A 817 -34.57 34.14 -17.55
CA ASN A 817 -33.71 34.30 -16.37
C ASN A 817 -32.22 34.12 -16.74
N PRO A 818 -31.50 35.18 -17.15
CA PRO A 818 -30.09 35.08 -17.59
C PRO A 818 -29.12 34.53 -16.52
N ASP A 819 -29.44 34.69 -15.24
CA ASP A 819 -28.57 34.30 -14.12
C ASP A 819 -28.76 32.85 -13.67
N THR A 820 -29.81 32.16 -14.14
CA THR A 820 -29.99 30.73 -13.89
C THR A 820 -28.87 29.92 -14.54
N ARG A 821 -28.62 28.69 -14.08
CA ARG A 821 -27.74 27.74 -14.76
C ARG A 821 -28.45 26.40 -14.84
N LEU A 822 -28.85 25.99 -16.05
CA LEU A 822 -29.46 24.67 -16.27
C LEU A 822 -28.40 23.72 -16.81
N ILE A 823 -28.18 22.58 -16.16
CA ILE A 823 -27.16 21.60 -16.52
C ILE A 823 -27.81 20.23 -16.70
N PHE A 824 -27.94 19.78 -17.93
CA PHE A 824 -28.61 18.52 -18.26
C PHE A 824 -27.65 17.55 -18.94
N ASP A 825 -27.39 16.43 -18.28
CA ASP A 825 -26.64 15.32 -18.86
C ASP A 825 -27.54 14.35 -19.65
N VAL A 826 -28.83 14.36 -19.36
CA VAL A 826 -29.86 13.47 -19.93
C VAL A 826 -30.97 14.30 -20.57
N HIS A 827 -31.56 13.81 -21.66
CA HIS A 827 -32.46 14.62 -22.52
C HIS A 827 -33.78 13.90 -22.83
N ASP A 828 -34.83 14.65 -23.15
CA ASP A 828 -36.09 14.09 -23.68
C ASP A 828 -36.55 14.92 -24.89
N PRO A 829 -36.50 14.36 -26.13
CA PRO A 829 -35.98 13.04 -26.48
C PRO A 829 -34.44 12.92 -26.29
N GLU A 830 -33.92 11.69 -26.27
CA GLU A 830 -32.48 11.40 -26.26
C GLU A 830 -32.09 10.53 -27.46
N PRO A 831 -31.15 10.96 -28.33
CA PRO A 831 -30.43 12.24 -28.33
C PRO A 831 -31.34 13.47 -28.47
N ILE A 832 -30.87 14.63 -27.98
CA ILE A 832 -31.63 15.88 -28.03
C ILE A 832 -32.03 16.24 -29.47
N ASP A 833 -33.24 16.77 -29.65
CA ASP A 833 -33.68 17.32 -30.94
C ASP A 833 -32.73 18.43 -31.39
N PRO A 834 -32.12 18.34 -32.58
CA PRO A 834 -31.27 19.40 -33.13
C PRO A 834 -31.94 20.78 -33.22
N ASN A 835 -33.28 20.84 -33.21
CA ASN A 835 -34.05 22.08 -33.22
C ASN A 835 -34.52 22.52 -31.82
N SER A 836 -34.07 21.86 -30.74
CA SER A 836 -34.40 22.24 -29.38
C SER A 836 -33.91 23.65 -29.08
N GLY A 837 -34.79 24.52 -28.56
CA GLY A 837 -34.40 25.88 -28.18
C GLY A 837 -33.50 25.94 -26.93
N LEU A 838 -33.24 24.81 -26.27
CA LEU A 838 -32.18 24.71 -25.27
C LEU A 838 -30.77 24.81 -25.89
N LEU A 839 -30.62 24.41 -27.16
CA LEU A 839 -29.36 24.50 -27.88
C LEU A 839 -29.04 25.98 -28.17
N GLY A 840 -27.90 26.46 -27.67
CA GLY A 840 -27.41 27.82 -27.94
C GLY A 840 -27.75 28.85 -26.86
N LEU A 841 -28.51 28.49 -25.81
CA LEU A 841 -28.68 29.36 -24.64
C LEU A 841 -27.38 29.42 -23.81
N PRO A 842 -26.84 30.61 -23.50
CA PRO A 842 -25.53 30.75 -22.85
C PRO A 842 -25.51 30.30 -21.39
N ASN A 843 -26.70 30.19 -20.78
CA ASN A 843 -26.94 29.78 -19.41
C ASN A 843 -27.40 28.32 -19.28
N VAL A 844 -27.32 27.54 -20.35
CA VAL A 844 -27.63 26.10 -20.39
C VAL A 844 -26.39 25.30 -20.78
N ILE A 845 -26.08 24.26 -20.02
CA ILE A 845 -25.00 23.31 -20.29
C ILE A 845 -25.63 21.96 -20.56
N LEU A 846 -25.40 21.44 -21.77
CA LEU A 846 -25.91 20.14 -22.21
C LEU A 846 -24.72 19.21 -22.43
N THR A 847 -24.75 18.02 -21.86
CA THR A 847 -23.75 16.98 -22.11
C THR A 847 -24.41 15.70 -22.63
N PRO A 848 -23.72 14.88 -23.44
CA PRO A 848 -24.33 13.73 -24.10
C PRO A 848 -24.31 12.47 -23.21
N HIS A 849 -24.97 12.54 -22.05
CA HIS A 849 -25.12 11.43 -21.11
C HIS A 849 -23.79 10.84 -20.63
N ILE A 850 -22.88 11.72 -20.20
CA ILE A 850 -21.50 11.40 -19.82
C ILE A 850 -21.27 11.36 -18.31
N ALA A 851 -22.26 11.65 -17.46
CA ALA A 851 -22.06 11.70 -16.00
C ALA A 851 -21.50 10.38 -15.45
N ALA A 852 -21.82 9.26 -16.09
CA ALA A 852 -21.33 7.93 -15.74
C ALA A 852 -20.09 7.48 -16.55
N ALA A 853 -19.60 8.25 -17.51
CA ALA A 853 -18.71 7.80 -18.58
C ALA A 853 -17.21 7.84 -18.23
N THR A 854 -16.80 7.28 -17.07
CA THR A 854 -15.39 7.13 -16.70
C THR A 854 -14.85 5.74 -17.09
N ARG A 855 -13.52 5.60 -17.22
CA ARG A 855 -12.88 4.30 -17.45
C ARG A 855 -13.20 3.34 -16.30
N GLN A 856 -13.13 3.84 -15.07
CA GLN A 856 -13.42 3.10 -13.84
C GLN A 856 -14.86 2.59 -13.81
N ALA A 857 -15.85 3.43 -14.13
CA ALA A 857 -17.24 3.01 -14.20
C ALA A 857 -17.49 2.03 -15.36
N LYS A 858 -16.87 2.25 -16.53
CA LYS A 858 -16.94 1.31 -17.66
C LYS A 858 -16.37 -0.07 -17.29
N THR A 859 -15.22 -0.13 -16.62
CA THR A 859 -14.65 -1.36 -16.08
C THR A 859 -15.54 -1.98 -15.00
N ALA A 860 -16.05 -1.18 -14.06
CA ALA A 860 -16.94 -1.69 -13.02
C ALA A 860 -18.21 -2.30 -13.61
N MET A 861 -18.76 -1.76 -14.70
CA MET A 861 -19.93 -2.31 -15.38
C MET A 861 -19.66 -3.63 -16.14
N SER A 862 -18.40 -4.03 -16.36
CA SER A 862 -18.07 -5.28 -17.09
C SER A 862 -18.44 -6.55 -16.31
N TRP A 863 -18.54 -6.47 -14.98
CA TRP A 863 -18.99 -7.58 -14.13
C TRP A 863 -20.40 -8.11 -14.45
N VAL A 864 -21.21 -7.42 -15.26
CA VAL A 864 -22.51 -7.93 -15.71
C VAL A 864 -22.38 -9.25 -16.46
N VAL A 865 -21.22 -9.48 -17.11
CA VAL A 865 -20.89 -10.70 -17.84
C VAL A 865 -20.85 -11.91 -16.90
N ARG A 866 -20.42 -11.73 -15.64
CA ARG A 866 -20.47 -12.79 -14.62
C ARG A 866 -21.90 -13.25 -14.36
N ASP A 867 -22.83 -12.31 -14.27
CA ASP A 867 -24.24 -12.63 -13.98
C ASP A 867 -24.94 -13.21 -15.23
N VAL A 868 -24.53 -12.81 -16.43
CA VAL A 868 -24.90 -13.49 -17.69
C VAL A 868 -24.45 -14.95 -17.65
N HIS A 869 -23.17 -15.20 -17.35
CA HIS A 869 -22.62 -16.54 -17.24
C HIS A 869 -23.36 -17.38 -16.18
N ALA A 870 -23.67 -16.80 -15.02
CA ALA A 870 -24.43 -17.48 -13.98
C ALA A 870 -25.79 -17.96 -14.49
N VAL A 871 -26.57 -17.09 -15.16
CA VAL A 871 -27.88 -17.45 -15.72
C VAL A 871 -27.74 -18.54 -16.79
N LEU A 872 -26.74 -18.44 -17.65
CA LEU A 872 -26.48 -19.42 -18.71
C LEU A 872 -26.11 -20.80 -18.17
N GLU A 873 -25.43 -20.86 -17.01
CA GLU A 873 -25.12 -22.12 -16.31
C GLU A 873 -26.24 -22.63 -15.40
N GLY A 874 -27.40 -21.95 -15.38
CA GLY A 874 -28.53 -22.32 -14.53
C GLY A 874 -28.37 -21.93 -13.05
N HIS A 875 -27.43 -21.04 -12.75
CA HIS A 875 -27.23 -20.47 -11.42
C HIS A 875 -28.00 -19.15 -11.24
N GLU A 876 -28.28 -18.77 -10.00
CA GLU A 876 -28.89 -17.46 -9.70
C GLU A 876 -27.86 -16.33 -9.89
N PRO A 877 -28.18 -15.28 -10.67
CA PRO A 877 -27.34 -14.09 -10.78
C PRO A 877 -27.33 -13.29 -9.47
N ILE A 878 -26.28 -12.52 -9.25
CA ILE A 878 -26.10 -11.73 -8.02
C ILE A 878 -26.95 -10.45 -8.05
N HIS A 879 -27.14 -9.86 -9.24
CA HIS A 879 -27.91 -8.62 -9.44
C HIS A 879 -29.06 -8.79 -10.45
N PRO A 880 -30.06 -9.62 -10.14
CA PRO A 880 -31.24 -9.76 -10.98
C PRO A 880 -32.11 -8.49 -10.92
N ALA A 881 -32.70 -8.15 -12.06
CA ALA A 881 -33.81 -7.20 -12.17
C ALA A 881 -35.16 -7.95 -12.22
N CYS A 882 -35.23 -9.08 -12.93
CA CYS A 882 -36.38 -9.99 -12.93
C CYS A 882 -36.02 -11.42 -13.32
#